data_AF-A0A9D2CYE2-F1
#
_entry.id   AF-A0A9D2CYE2-F1
#
_cell.length_a   1.000
_cell.length_b   1.000
_cell.length_c   1.000
_cell.angle_alpha   90.00
_cell.angle_beta   90.00
_cell.angle_gamma   90.00
#
_symmetry.space_group_name_H-M   'P 1'
#
loop_
_entity.id
_entity.type
_entity.pdbx_description
1 polymer ?
#
loop_
_entity_poly.entity_id
_entity_poly.type
_entity_poly.pdbx_seq_one_letter_code
_entity_poly.pdbx_strand_id
1 'polypeptide(L)'
;MKAKVFKKKKLILCCAAIVLIIAVALCLLFSCGNHKASEIAPPSDSLSISRTPPKDGSLPDQYEGIDNIAYIIGRLAEREYYHSETLGQVEASVLFITAGQTIYGSKDYKNGILLTSSVSISNNAFAPSKAIQRFYGDGKVVVRGAATPSSEWTGSDVEWSTGEPSEILDEAQYQERYGLWADEFSDYVINEETVLEVTPIEKTEDGNYTFTASLDGEQSTYYYKHQMVTMGDLDDYPVFSSVKLTFTFGADWTIYSLGIKEEYTSRKGVDASCKGSSVITYSYEEADADVSDYEEYFIRYADAAATGAGDKELTAADYLTYGFASFLTDEVALDADVSIGGSALSVQILLDMRGLSFNSLKGRLGSLSFAYSENKIYLDYKDMQGYLNVSDILSLLGGSGGSQLDTDALMEDVMNSEIAKDGENVTLSCTLDLGSMQIPVRFGFTEREGEVSFGYIEADLEALGTDISVHAALAAEKPEISVPETAVDLYPYIESVKSLAEGRKYELGVSYKNEEMGLAVDGSVNVDAASGIAVSGDIAVTYGGLSIPVGFTYVGDTVYLSTYNIKVSATSEEIASAVEAILAAANAEQPEISGIEIDAGKIVAAIIGLNFDEVIEELRLTGEGLYLTVDLDGLLSGLLGSETELGSLSAKYELATNTFTVQAMGAEV
;
A
#
# COMPACT_ATOMS: atom_id res chain seq x y z
N MET A 1 -32.39 -13.26 16.80
CA MET A 1 -32.88 -12.39 15.70
C MET A 1 -31.94 -11.25 15.29
N LYS A 2 -30.97 -10.82 16.13
CA LYS A 2 -30.02 -9.72 15.85
C LYS A 2 -29.00 -9.92 14.71
N ALA A 3 -28.74 -11.16 14.27
CA ALA A 3 -27.61 -11.48 13.38
C ALA A 3 -27.94 -11.59 11.87
N LYS A 4 -29.22 -11.58 11.48
CA LYS A 4 -29.64 -12.05 10.13
C LYS A 4 -30.05 -10.97 9.14
N VAL A 5 -30.44 -9.76 9.59
CA VAL A 5 -30.77 -8.61 8.71
C VAL A 5 -29.50 -7.86 8.24
N PHE A 6 -28.35 -8.14 8.86
CA PHE A 6 -27.08 -7.45 8.64
C PHE A 6 -26.32 -7.84 7.36
N LYS A 7 -26.76 -8.85 6.59
CA LYS A 7 -25.93 -9.46 5.52
C LYS A 7 -25.95 -8.73 4.16
N LYS A 8 -26.99 -7.96 3.81
CA LYS A 8 -27.16 -7.35 2.48
C LYS A 8 -26.42 -6.02 2.28
N LYS A 9 -26.25 -5.24 3.36
CA LYS A 9 -25.45 -3.99 3.36
C LYS A 9 -23.94 -4.25 3.18
N LYS A 10 -23.52 -5.51 3.36
CA LYS A 10 -22.10 -5.90 3.33
C LYS A 10 -21.55 -5.97 1.92
N LEU A 11 -22.30 -6.42 0.91
CA LEU A 11 -21.73 -6.71 -0.42
C LEU A 11 -21.15 -5.46 -1.12
N ILE A 12 -21.89 -4.34 -1.17
CA ILE A 12 -21.43 -3.08 -1.79
C ILE A 12 -20.25 -2.49 -1.00
N LEU A 13 -20.29 -2.58 0.33
CA LEU A 13 -19.19 -2.15 1.21
C LEU A 13 -17.95 -3.05 1.11
N CYS A 14 -18.15 -4.35 0.90
CA CYS A 14 -17.08 -5.32 0.65
C CYS A 14 -16.45 -5.04 -0.72
N CYS A 15 -17.24 -4.78 -1.76
CA CYS A 15 -16.73 -4.38 -3.07
C CYS A 15 -15.95 -3.06 -2.98
N ALA A 16 -16.46 -2.05 -2.27
CA ALA A 16 -15.75 -0.80 -2.03
C ALA A 16 -14.45 -0.98 -1.22
N ALA A 17 -14.45 -1.89 -0.23
CA ALA A 17 -13.25 -2.25 0.53
C ALA A 17 -12.22 -2.99 -0.34
N ILE A 18 -12.64 -3.90 -1.22
CA ILE A 18 -11.78 -4.61 -2.18
C ILE A 18 -11.13 -3.62 -3.14
N VAL A 19 -11.92 -2.70 -3.70
CA VAL A 19 -11.41 -1.65 -4.59
C VAL A 19 -10.44 -0.74 -3.87
N LEU A 20 -10.70 -0.41 -2.60
CA LEU A 20 -9.78 0.35 -1.77
C LEU A 20 -8.48 -0.40 -1.51
N ILE A 21 -8.52 -1.70 -1.18
CA ILE A 21 -7.32 -2.53 -0.94
C ILE A 21 -6.48 -2.61 -2.21
N ILE A 22 -7.11 -2.88 -3.35
CA ILE A 22 -6.43 -2.98 -4.64
C ILE A 22 -5.88 -1.61 -5.05
N ALA A 23 -6.65 -0.53 -4.88
CA ALA A 23 -6.18 0.83 -5.15
C ALA A 23 -5.02 1.21 -4.24
N VAL A 24 -5.09 0.92 -2.94
CA VAL A 24 -4.06 1.27 -1.97
C VAL A 24 -2.81 0.44 -2.22
N ALA A 25 -2.93 -0.89 -2.35
CA ALA A 25 -1.80 -1.77 -2.66
C ALA A 25 -1.14 -1.43 -4.01
N LEU A 26 -1.89 -1.04 -5.05
CA LEU A 26 -1.33 -0.67 -6.35
C LEU A 26 -0.83 0.78 -6.40
N CYS A 27 -1.48 1.73 -5.72
CA CYS A 27 -0.94 3.09 -5.57
C CYS A 27 0.36 3.07 -4.77
N LEU A 28 0.46 2.28 -3.71
CA LEU A 28 1.66 2.21 -2.86
C LEU A 28 2.85 1.49 -3.52
N LEU A 29 2.79 1.16 -4.81
CA LEU A 29 3.91 0.56 -5.56
C LEU A 29 4.65 1.58 -6.45
N PHE A 30 4.49 2.87 -6.15
CA PHE A 30 5.27 3.94 -6.79
C PHE A 30 6.76 3.78 -6.51
N SER A 31 7.49 3.11 -7.43
CA SER A 31 8.86 3.51 -7.87
C SER A 31 9.62 2.33 -8.47
N CYS A 32 9.36 1.99 -9.74
CA CYS A 32 9.77 0.67 -10.24
C CYS A 32 10.10 0.61 -11.73
N GLY A 33 11.14 1.31 -12.20
CA GLY A 33 11.65 1.26 -13.57
C GLY A 33 12.96 0.47 -13.69
N ASN A 34 12.98 -0.56 -14.54
CA ASN A 34 14.10 -1.47 -14.71
C ASN A 34 14.98 -1.05 -15.92
N HIS A 35 16.28 -0.81 -15.75
CA HIS A 35 17.30 -0.69 -16.82
C HIS A 35 18.63 -1.21 -16.28
N LYS A 36 19.42 -1.91 -17.12
CA LYS A 36 20.79 -2.29 -16.78
C LYS A 36 21.68 -1.04 -16.65
N ALA A 37 22.60 -1.06 -15.69
CA ALA A 37 23.59 -0.01 -15.50
C ALA A 37 24.32 0.33 -16.80
N SER A 38 24.49 1.61 -17.04
CA SER A 38 25.18 2.18 -18.19
C SER A 38 26.68 1.87 -18.09
N GLU A 39 27.34 1.58 -19.22
CA GLU A 39 28.80 1.44 -19.23
C GLU A 39 29.48 2.79 -18.94
N ILE A 40 30.41 2.82 -17.99
CA ILE A 40 31.24 4.00 -17.67
C ILE A 40 32.70 3.74 -18.06
N ALA A 41 33.39 4.77 -18.55
CA ALA A 41 34.79 4.66 -18.96
C ALA A 41 35.74 5.01 -17.81
N PRO A 42 36.83 4.23 -17.60
CA PRO A 42 37.80 4.52 -16.54
C PRO A 42 38.64 5.77 -16.85
N PRO A 43 39.16 6.45 -15.81
CA PRO A 43 40.05 7.59 -15.97
C PRO A 43 41.41 7.20 -16.58
N SER A 44 42.06 8.18 -17.24
CA SER A 44 43.39 8.05 -17.84
C SER A 44 44.48 7.80 -16.78
N ASP A 45 44.38 8.47 -15.64
CA ASP A 45 45.15 8.20 -14.43
C ASP A 45 44.19 7.80 -13.31
N SER A 46 44.36 6.58 -12.82
CA SER A 46 43.42 5.93 -11.92
C SER A 46 43.65 6.20 -10.43
N LEU A 47 44.75 6.84 -10.06
CA LEU A 47 45.14 7.02 -8.66
C LEU A 47 45.25 8.49 -8.28
N SER A 48 45.17 8.77 -6.98
CA SER A 48 45.34 10.11 -6.45
C SER A 48 46.82 10.52 -6.41
N ILE A 49 47.07 11.82 -6.60
CA ILE A 49 48.43 12.36 -6.55
C ILE A 49 49.02 12.24 -5.14
N SER A 50 50.26 11.76 -5.03
CA SER A 50 50.95 11.61 -3.75
C SER A 50 52.39 12.07 -3.83
N ARG A 51 52.82 12.93 -2.90
CA ARG A 51 54.18 13.46 -2.81
C ARG A 51 54.61 13.58 -1.35
N THR A 52 55.88 13.30 -1.06
CA THR A 52 56.45 13.57 0.27
C THR A 52 56.48 15.08 0.54
N PRO A 53 55.98 15.55 1.71
CA PRO A 53 56.06 16.96 2.09
C PRO A 53 57.49 17.53 2.07
N PRO A 54 57.65 18.83 1.75
CA PRO A 54 58.95 19.48 1.72
C PRO A 54 59.60 19.52 3.12
N LYS A 55 60.92 19.36 3.17
CA LYS A 55 61.71 19.34 4.42
C LYS A 55 62.54 20.60 4.65
N ASP A 56 62.30 21.64 3.85
CA ASP A 56 63.08 22.89 3.84
C ASP A 56 62.51 23.99 4.76
N GLY A 57 61.43 23.69 5.49
CA GLY A 57 60.76 24.62 6.42
C GLY A 57 59.75 25.55 5.77
N SER A 58 59.42 25.31 4.50
CA SER A 58 58.30 25.95 3.81
C SER A 58 56.95 25.63 4.46
N LEU A 59 55.96 26.50 4.24
CA LEU A 59 54.61 26.41 4.80
C LEU A 59 53.56 26.19 3.69
N PRO A 60 52.38 25.65 4.02
CA PRO A 60 51.31 25.40 3.04
C PRO A 60 50.90 26.60 2.19
N ASP A 61 50.92 27.82 2.76
CA ASP A 61 50.57 29.06 2.07
C ASP A 61 51.61 29.52 1.01
N GLN A 62 52.68 28.74 0.81
CA GLN A 62 53.74 28.96 -0.17
C GLN A 62 53.64 28.03 -1.39
N TYR A 63 52.63 27.15 -1.43
CA TYR A 63 52.41 26.17 -2.50
C TYR A 63 51.04 26.35 -3.14
N GLU A 64 50.90 25.89 -4.38
CA GLU A 64 49.63 25.84 -5.09
C GLU A 64 48.70 24.77 -4.46
N GLY A 65 47.40 24.88 -4.74
CA GLY A 65 46.38 24.01 -4.13
C GLY A 65 46.62 22.51 -4.36
N ILE A 66 46.93 22.11 -5.59
CA ILE A 66 47.17 20.70 -5.95
C ILE A 66 48.44 20.12 -5.30
N ASP A 67 49.49 20.93 -5.14
CA ASP A 67 50.71 20.50 -4.45
C ASP A 67 50.43 20.23 -2.97
N ASN A 68 49.61 21.08 -2.34
CA ASN A 68 49.18 20.88 -0.95
C ASN A 68 48.36 19.58 -0.79
N ILE A 69 47.46 19.28 -1.73
CA ILE A 69 46.73 18.00 -1.75
C ILE A 69 47.72 16.83 -1.82
N ALA A 70 48.67 16.87 -2.76
CA ALA A 70 49.65 15.80 -2.93
C ALA A 70 50.50 15.55 -1.68
N TYR A 71 50.89 16.62 -0.98
CA TYR A 71 51.64 16.53 0.28
C TYR A 71 50.79 16.00 1.43
N ILE A 72 49.51 16.36 1.51
CA ILE A 72 48.58 15.80 2.50
C ILE A 72 48.46 14.28 2.31
N ILE A 73 48.22 13.85 1.07
CA ILE A 73 48.08 12.43 0.71
C ILE A 73 49.36 11.66 1.05
N GLY A 74 50.53 12.18 0.63
CA GLY A 74 51.82 11.57 0.95
C GLY A 74 52.11 11.53 2.44
N ARG A 75 51.72 12.57 3.20
CA ARG A 75 51.89 12.62 4.66
C ARG A 75 51.07 11.57 5.39
N LEU A 76 49.86 11.29 4.93
CA LEU A 76 49.03 10.22 5.50
C LEU A 76 49.61 8.84 5.17
N ALA A 77 50.04 8.62 3.92
CA ALA A 77 50.62 7.36 3.47
C ALA A 77 51.93 6.98 4.21
N GLU A 78 52.65 7.95 4.78
CA GLU A 78 53.85 7.73 5.59
C GLU A 78 53.57 7.29 7.04
N ARG A 79 52.30 7.27 7.49
CA ARG A 79 51.93 6.91 8.86
C ARG A 79 52.03 5.40 9.11
N GLU A 80 52.55 5.00 10.26
CA GLU A 80 52.58 3.58 10.70
C GLU A 80 51.23 3.12 11.27
N TYR A 81 50.43 4.07 11.74
CA TYR A 81 49.08 3.87 12.23
C TYR A 81 48.27 5.17 12.12
N TYR A 82 46.98 5.03 11.88
CA TYR A 82 45.99 6.10 11.99
C TYR A 82 44.59 5.49 12.07
N HIS A 83 43.66 6.30 12.53
CA HIS A 83 42.24 6.00 12.50
C HIS A 83 41.51 7.15 11.82
N SER A 84 40.43 6.85 11.10
CA SER A 84 39.52 7.87 10.60
C SER A 84 38.08 7.44 10.73
N GLU A 85 37.22 8.37 11.16
CA GLU A 85 35.77 8.18 11.21
C GLU A 85 35.09 9.09 10.20
N THR A 86 34.06 8.56 9.55
CA THR A 86 33.19 9.30 8.64
C THR A 86 31.79 9.37 9.23
N LEU A 87 31.23 10.58 9.27
CA LEU A 87 29.79 10.79 9.47
C LEU A 87 29.23 11.49 8.23
N GLY A 88 28.34 10.79 7.53
CA GLY A 88 27.66 11.26 6.33
C GLY A 88 26.16 11.41 6.53
N GLN A 89 25.58 12.40 5.88
CA GLN A 89 24.14 12.56 5.72
C GLN A 89 23.83 12.72 4.24
N VAL A 90 22.86 11.94 3.76
CA VAL A 90 22.35 12.02 2.40
C VAL A 90 20.87 12.30 2.46
N GLU A 91 20.43 13.32 1.73
CA GLU A 91 19.02 13.56 1.45
C GLU A 91 18.75 13.12 0.00
N ALA A 92 17.85 12.17 -0.18
CA ALA A 92 17.38 11.71 -1.48
C ALA A 92 15.93 12.17 -1.68
N SER A 93 15.68 12.89 -2.77
CA SER A 93 14.35 13.38 -3.14
C SER A 93 13.84 12.67 -4.38
N VAL A 94 12.69 12.01 -4.25
CA VAL A 94 11.94 11.36 -5.33
C VAL A 94 10.53 11.95 -5.34
N LEU A 95 10.12 12.57 -6.46
CA LEU A 95 8.82 13.24 -6.58
C LEU A 95 8.55 14.23 -5.43
N PHE A 96 7.59 13.94 -4.55
CA PHE A 96 7.21 14.75 -3.39
C PHE A 96 7.82 14.25 -2.06
N ILE A 97 8.57 13.15 -2.08
CA ILE A 97 9.13 12.49 -0.89
C ILE A 97 10.61 12.86 -0.79
N THR A 98 11.04 13.23 0.41
CA THR A 98 12.46 13.40 0.73
C THR A 98 12.81 12.48 1.88
N ALA A 99 13.83 11.66 1.69
CA ALA A 99 14.25 10.66 2.65
C ALA A 99 15.72 10.85 3.01
N GLY A 100 16.03 10.62 4.29
CA GLY A 100 17.36 10.76 4.84
C GLY A 100 18.06 9.42 4.99
N GLN A 101 19.35 9.39 4.74
CA GLN A 101 20.24 8.29 5.11
C GLN A 101 21.40 8.86 5.93
N THR A 102 21.78 8.15 6.99
CA THR A 102 22.99 8.46 7.78
C THR A 102 24.03 7.37 7.54
N ILE A 103 25.26 7.77 7.26
CA ILE A 103 26.38 6.88 6.94
C ILE A 103 27.45 7.04 8.02
N TYR A 104 27.88 5.92 8.59
CA TYR A 104 29.01 5.82 9.50
C TYR A 104 30.10 5.01 8.81
N GLY A 105 31.31 5.56 8.74
CA GLY A 105 32.47 4.87 8.18
C GLY A 105 33.62 4.86 9.16
N SER A 106 34.44 3.82 9.14
CA SER A 106 35.74 3.82 9.83
C SER A 106 36.83 3.23 8.93
N LYS A 107 38.06 3.71 9.13
CA LYS A 107 39.28 3.12 8.57
C LYS A 107 40.32 3.04 9.68
N ASP A 108 40.78 1.83 9.96
CA ASP A 108 41.76 1.52 10.99
C ASP A 108 42.99 0.92 10.33
N TYR A 109 44.09 1.65 10.37
CA TYR A 109 45.37 1.19 9.85
C TYR A 109 46.38 1.08 10.98
N LYS A 110 46.99 -0.10 11.14
CA LYS A 110 48.04 -0.33 12.13
C LYS A 110 48.99 -1.43 11.67
N ASN A 111 50.27 -1.08 11.52
CA ASN A 111 51.35 -2.05 11.22
C ASN A 111 51.07 -2.96 10.01
N GLY A 112 50.48 -2.42 8.94
CA GLY A 112 50.16 -3.17 7.71
C GLY A 112 48.84 -3.94 7.75
N ILE A 113 48.08 -3.88 8.85
CA ILE A 113 46.70 -4.36 8.93
C ILE A 113 45.79 -3.17 8.63
N LEU A 114 44.87 -3.35 7.68
CA LEU A 114 43.88 -2.37 7.30
C LEU A 114 42.47 -2.95 7.45
N LEU A 115 41.66 -2.34 8.31
CA LEU A 115 40.24 -2.63 8.45
C LEU A 115 39.42 -1.41 8.04
N THR A 116 38.27 -1.67 7.41
CA THR A 116 37.27 -0.62 7.16
C THR A 116 35.90 -1.10 7.57
N SER A 117 35.09 -0.19 8.13
CA SER A 117 33.67 -0.43 8.39
C SER A 117 32.83 0.61 7.64
N SER A 118 31.68 0.19 7.14
CA SER A 118 30.69 1.08 6.52
C SER A 118 29.30 0.65 6.98
N VAL A 119 28.59 1.53 7.68
CA VAL A 119 27.25 1.31 8.20
C VAL A 119 26.35 2.44 7.71
N SER A 120 25.45 2.11 6.79
CA SER A 120 24.40 2.99 6.31
C SER A 120 23.10 2.65 7.01
N ILE A 121 22.49 3.63 7.68
CA ILE A 121 21.20 3.52 8.35
C ILE A 121 20.21 4.44 7.65
N SER A 122 19.10 3.87 7.21
CA SER A 122 18.04 4.53 6.48
C SER A 122 16.69 3.98 6.90
N ASN A 123 15.69 4.85 6.88
CA ASN A 123 14.29 4.53 7.12
C ASN A 123 13.48 4.42 5.81
N ASN A 124 14.15 4.32 4.65
CA ASN A 124 13.47 4.31 3.36
C ASN A 124 14.03 3.24 2.41
N ALA A 125 13.16 2.71 1.54
CA ALA A 125 13.49 1.63 0.61
C ALA A 125 14.41 2.06 -0.56
N PHE A 126 14.46 3.36 -0.87
CA PHE A 126 15.27 3.93 -1.96
C PHE A 126 16.75 4.05 -1.61
N ALA A 127 17.09 3.98 -0.33
CA ALA A 127 18.44 3.94 0.19
C ALA A 127 18.51 2.85 1.27
N PRO A 128 18.82 1.59 0.94
CA PRO A 128 18.77 0.50 1.89
C PRO A 128 19.77 0.69 3.04
N SER A 129 19.42 0.17 4.22
CA SER A 129 20.38 0.04 5.31
C SER A 129 21.36 -1.09 5.00
N LYS A 130 22.66 -0.84 5.15
CA LYS A 130 23.71 -1.83 4.87
C LYS A 130 24.91 -1.65 5.79
N ALA A 131 25.38 -2.74 6.37
CA ALA A 131 26.53 -2.75 7.27
C ALA A 131 27.56 -3.79 6.78
N ILE A 132 28.77 -3.32 6.45
CA ILE A 132 29.86 -4.14 5.95
C ILE A 132 31.15 -3.79 6.68
N GLN A 133 31.90 -4.82 7.08
CA GLN A 133 33.27 -4.68 7.52
C GLN A 133 34.21 -5.46 6.61
N ARG A 134 35.39 -4.91 6.36
CA ARG A 134 36.38 -5.46 5.44
C ARG A 134 37.77 -5.48 6.07
N PHE A 135 38.52 -6.52 5.76
CA PHE A 135 39.96 -6.62 5.97
C PHE A 135 40.67 -6.68 4.63
N TYR A 136 41.76 -5.92 4.48
CA TYR A 136 42.59 -5.88 3.28
C TYR A 136 43.96 -6.48 3.59
N GLY A 137 44.37 -7.50 2.84
CA GLY A 137 45.68 -8.14 3.02
C GLY A 137 46.01 -9.15 1.90
N ASP A 138 47.31 -9.26 1.57
CA ASP A 138 47.85 -10.17 0.54
C ASP A 138 47.10 -10.14 -0.82
N GLY A 139 46.77 -8.92 -1.28
CA GLY A 139 46.04 -8.70 -2.55
C GLY A 139 44.59 -9.19 -2.54
N LYS A 140 44.00 -9.36 -1.34
CA LYS A 140 42.62 -9.80 -1.15
C LYS A 140 41.88 -8.93 -0.15
N VAL A 141 40.55 -8.99 -0.26
CA VAL A 141 39.62 -8.40 0.68
C VAL A 141 38.72 -9.48 1.24
N VAL A 142 38.68 -9.60 2.56
CA VAL A 142 37.71 -10.44 3.27
C VAL A 142 36.58 -9.55 3.75
N VAL A 143 35.34 -9.88 3.39
CA VAL A 143 34.15 -9.09 3.68
C VAL A 143 33.22 -9.86 4.63
N ARG A 144 32.69 -9.18 5.65
CA ARG A 144 31.61 -9.70 6.49
C ARG A 144 30.50 -8.68 6.66
N GLY A 145 29.28 -9.17 6.85
CA GLY A 145 28.10 -8.36 7.17
C GLY A 145 27.76 -8.35 8.67
N ALA A 146 26.72 -7.59 9.02
CA ALA A 146 26.13 -7.61 10.35
C ALA A 146 25.54 -8.98 10.73
N ALA A 147 25.52 -9.28 12.02
CA ALA A 147 24.86 -10.45 12.61
C ALA A 147 23.38 -10.19 12.93
N THR A 148 22.99 -8.92 13.08
CA THR A 148 21.64 -8.49 13.49
C THR A 148 20.93 -7.75 12.36
N PRO A 149 19.58 -7.75 12.35
CA PRO A 149 18.80 -6.99 11.38
C PRO A 149 18.98 -5.47 11.57
N SER A 150 18.79 -4.71 10.49
CA SER A 150 19.04 -3.25 10.47
C SER A 150 18.18 -2.43 11.42
N SER A 151 17.03 -2.97 11.85
CA SER A 151 16.17 -2.35 12.87
C SER A 151 16.82 -2.23 14.25
N GLU A 152 17.91 -2.96 14.51
CA GLU A 152 18.61 -2.97 15.80
C GLU A 152 19.88 -2.09 15.80
N TRP A 153 20.32 -1.60 14.64
CA TRP A 153 21.57 -0.85 14.53
C TRP A 153 21.44 0.56 15.11
N THR A 154 22.44 1.00 15.87
CA THR A 154 22.48 2.35 16.44
C THR A 154 23.84 2.99 16.17
N GLY A 155 23.90 3.88 15.19
CA GLY A 155 25.14 4.55 14.81
C GLY A 155 26.14 3.59 14.15
N SER A 156 27.41 3.68 14.54
CA SER A 156 28.48 2.77 14.12
C SER A 156 28.53 1.46 14.90
N ASP A 157 27.73 1.30 15.97
CA ASP A 157 27.72 0.11 16.81
C ASP A 157 26.84 -0.98 16.19
N VAL A 158 27.49 -1.94 15.53
CA VAL A 158 26.88 -3.07 14.83
C VAL A 158 27.58 -4.35 15.27
N GLU A 159 26.79 -5.36 15.65
CA GLU A 159 27.33 -6.69 15.91
C GLU A 159 27.67 -7.36 14.56
N TRP A 160 28.93 -7.75 14.37
CA TRP A 160 29.40 -8.37 13.14
C TRP A 160 29.23 -9.89 13.15
N SER A 161 28.95 -10.48 11.98
CA SER A 161 28.87 -11.93 11.83
C SER A 161 30.19 -12.62 12.19
N THR A 162 30.09 -13.72 12.95
CA THR A 162 31.25 -14.54 13.38
C THR A 162 31.45 -15.81 12.54
N GLY A 163 30.52 -16.07 11.61
CA GLY A 163 30.54 -17.21 10.69
C GLY A 163 31.52 -17.07 9.52
N GLU A 164 31.24 -17.77 8.42
CA GLU A 164 31.97 -17.62 7.16
C GLU A 164 31.82 -16.17 6.62
N PRO A 165 32.84 -15.62 5.94
CA PRO A 165 32.75 -14.31 5.31
C PRO A 165 31.70 -14.32 4.21
N SER A 166 31.09 -13.16 3.96
CA SER A 166 30.13 -13.00 2.87
C SER A 166 30.83 -13.11 1.51
N GLU A 167 32.04 -12.55 1.41
CA GLU A 167 32.82 -12.53 0.18
C GLU A 167 34.32 -12.53 0.49
N ILE A 168 35.10 -13.18 -0.38
CA ILE A 168 36.55 -13.01 -0.47
C ILE A 168 36.89 -12.63 -1.90
N LEU A 169 37.42 -11.43 -2.09
CA LEU A 169 37.65 -10.83 -3.40
C LEU A 169 39.15 -10.62 -3.64
N ASP A 170 39.60 -10.84 -4.86
CA ASP A 170 40.90 -10.32 -5.32
C ASP A 170 40.78 -8.82 -5.71
N GLU A 171 41.92 -8.18 -6.04
CA GLU A 171 41.97 -6.76 -6.44
C GLU A 171 41.03 -6.41 -7.59
N ALA A 172 40.97 -7.22 -8.65
CA ALA A 172 40.14 -6.93 -9.81
C ALA A 172 38.65 -7.07 -9.48
N GLN A 173 38.29 -8.11 -8.73
CA GLN A 173 36.92 -8.35 -8.26
C GLN A 173 36.46 -7.25 -7.30
N TYR A 174 37.34 -6.83 -6.38
CA TYR A 174 37.05 -5.74 -5.46
C TYR A 174 36.88 -4.42 -6.22
N GLN A 175 37.75 -4.12 -7.18
CA GLN A 175 37.67 -2.89 -7.95
C GLN A 175 36.34 -2.77 -8.71
N GLU A 176 35.90 -3.86 -9.33
CA GLU A 176 34.62 -3.91 -10.03
C GLU A 176 33.42 -3.77 -9.08
N ARG A 177 33.51 -4.30 -7.86
CA ARG A 177 32.38 -4.31 -6.92
C ARG A 177 32.32 -3.08 -6.02
N TYR A 178 33.45 -2.59 -5.54
CA TYR A 178 33.54 -1.58 -4.49
C TYR A 178 34.41 -0.37 -4.87
N GLY A 179 35.12 -0.39 -5.99
CA GLY A 179 35.95 0.73 -6.41
C GLY A 179 37.38 0.71 -5.86
N LEU A 180 37.90 1.85 -5.41
CA LEU A 180 39.31 1.99 -5.02
C LEU A 180 39.64 1.16 -3.78
N TRP A 181 40.85 0.59 -3.78
CA TRP A 181 41.40 -0.09 -2.62
C TRP A 181 41.53 0.87 -1.44
N ALA A 182 41.33 0.38 -0.22
CA ALA A 182 41.21 1.25 0.94
C ALA A 182 42.54 1.87 1.43
N ASP A 183 43.68 1.57 0.82
CA ASP A 183 44.95 2.27 1.07
C ASP A 183 45.03 3.62 0.35
N GLU A 184 44.13 3.86 -0.62
CA GLU A 184 43.94 5.19 -1.21
C GLU A 184 43.38 6.20 -0.20
N PHE A 185 43.69 7.48 -0.45
CA PHE A 185 43.33 8.59 0.44
C PHE A 185 41.81 8.74 0.59
N SER A 186 41.05 8.57 -0.49
CA SER A 186 39.59 8.63 -0.52
C SER A 186 39.05 7.80 -1.69
N ASP A 187 37.73 7.65 -1.76
CA ASP A 187 37.06 6.97 -2.88
C ASP A 187 37.09 7.78 -4.19
N TYR A 188 37.59 9.02 -4.12
CA TYR A 188 37.73 9.92 -5.26
C TYR A 188 39.14 9.86 -5.83
N VAL A 189 39.24 9.91 -7.16
CA VAL A 189 40.52 10.12 -7.84
C VAL A 189 40.85 11.61 -7.81
N ILE A 190 41.89 12.01 -7.08
CA ILE A 190 42.29 13.42 -6.91
C ILE A 190 43.66 13.64 -7.55
N ASN A 191 43.70 14.18 -8.77
CA ASN A 191 44.94 14.46 -9.49
C ASN A 191 44.80 15.71 -10.39
N GLU A 192 45.82 15.98 -11.22
CA GLU A 192 45.86 17.15 -12.09
C GLU A 192 44.76 17.15 -13.18
N GLU A 193 44.19 15.99 -13.51
CA GLU A 193 43.13 15.86 -14.52
C GLU A 193 41.73 15.99 -13.90
N THR A 194 41.54 15.56 -12.65
CA THR A 194 40.24 15.49 -11.99
C THR A 194 39.92 16.69 -11.10
N VAL A 195 40.93 17.46 -10.69
CA VAL A 195 40.73 18.70 -9.91
C VAL A 195 40.42 19.86 -10.85
N LEU A 196 39.22 20.44 -10.72
CA LEU A 196 38.76 21.55 -11.55
C LEU A 196 39.20 22.91 -11.01
N GLU A 197 39.09 23.10 -9.70
CA GLU A 197 39.40 24.36 -9.02
C GLU A 197 39.81 24.09 -7.58
N VAL A 198 40.77 24.87 -7.07
CA VAL A 198 41.13 24.92 -5.65
C VAL A 198 41.02 26.36 -5.16
N THR A 199 40.27 26.57 -4.08
CA THR A 199 40.16 27.90 -3.47
C THR A 199 41.50 28.33 -2.86
N PRO A 200 41.74 29.65 -2.68
CA PRO A 200 42.90 30.11 -1.92
C PRO A 200 42.95 29.48 -0.53
N ILE A 201 44.18 29.25 -0.04
CA ILE A 201 44.42 28.72 1.30
C ILE A 201 44.13 29.78 2.34
N GLU A 202 43.37 29.39 3.36
CA GLU A 202 43.02 30.21 4.51
C GLU A 202 43.60 29.61 5.78
N LYS A 203 43.85 30.45 6.79
CA LYS A 203 44.21 30.00 8.15
C LYS A 203 42.95 30.00 9.02
N THR A 204 42.71 28.89 9.71
CA THR A 204 41.65 28.78 10.71
C THR A 204 42.03 29.55 11.98
N GLU A 205 41.06 29.79 12.87
CA GLU A 205 41.31 30.47 14.14
C GLU A 205 42.35 29.76 15.02
N ASP A 206 42.42 28.43 14.91
CA ASP A 206 43.37 27.58 15.64
C ASP A 206 44.78 27.51 15.01
N GLY A 207 45.00 28.23 13.90
CA GLY A 207 46.27 28.27 13.19
C GLY A 207 46.50 27.10 12.22
N ASN A 208 45.47 26.29 11.96
CA ASN A 208 45.50 25.27 10.90
C ASN A 208 45.22 25.91 9.53
N TYR A 209 45.39 25.14 8.47
CA TYR A 209 45.14 25.56 7.09
C TYR A 209 43.88 24.90 6.55
N THR A 210 43.15 25.61 5.69
CA THR A 210 41.98 25.07 5.00
C THR A 210 41.86 25.59 3.57
N PHE A 211 41.35 24.75 2.67
CA PHE A 211 40.94 25.12 1.32
C PHE A 211 39.87 24.13 0.83
N THR A 212 39.15 24.49 -0.23
CA THR A 212 38.19 23.61 -0.90
C THR A 212 38.62 23.33 -2.34
N ALA A 213 38.61 22.05 -2.73
CA ALA A 213 38.79 21.60 -4.10
C ALA A 213 37.43 21.18 -4.70
N SER A 214 37.14 21.59 -5.93
CA SER A 214 36.02 21.08 -6.71
C SER A 214 36.53 20.04 -7.70
N LEU A 215 35.84 18.90 -7.80
CA LEU A 215 36.26 17.78 -8.64
C LEU A 215 35.34 17.60 -9.85
N ASP A 216 35.88 16.97 -10.88
CA ASP A 216 35.12 16.51 -12.04
C ASP A 216 34.14 15.39 -11.63
N GLY A 217 32.86 15.57 -11.92
CA GLY A 217 31.81 14.64 -11.50
C GLY A 217 31.82 13.29 -12.22
N GLU A 218 32.60 13.12 -13.30
CA GLU A 218 32.62 11.88 -14.07
C GLU A 218 33.85 11.02 -13.74
N GLN A 219 35.03 11.59 -13.92
CA GLN A 219 36.34 10.94 -13.80
C GLN A 219 36.77 10.79 -12.34
N SER A 220 36.56 11.82 -11.50
CA SER A 220 36.96 11.75 -10.09
C SER A 220 36.14 10.74 -9.29
N THR A 221 34.91 10.46 -9.71
CA THR A 221 33.94 9.60 -9.02
C THR A 221 33.86 8.20 -9.61
N TYR A 222 34.64 7.87 -10.64
CA TYR A 222 34.56 6.60 -11.37
C TYR A 222 34.47 5.40 -10.42
N TYR A 223 35.42 5.29 -9.49
CA TYR A 223 35.45 4.19 -8.53
C TYR A 223 34.40 4.32 -7.44
N TYR A 224 34.16 5.53 -6.94
CA TYR A 224 33.13 5.77 -5.93
C TYR A 224 31.73 5.31 -6.39
N LYS A 225 31.42 5.48 -7.69
CA LYS A 225 30.16 5.00 -8.27
C LYS A 225 29.97 3.49 -8.12
N HIS A 226 31.02 2.67 -8.23
CA HIS A 226 30.93 1.22 -7.98
C HIS A 226 30.56 0.92 -6.53
N GLN A 227 31.20 1.62 -5.57
CA GLN A 227 30.84 1.51 -4.16
C GLN A 227 29.38 1.91 -3.93
N MET A 228 28.91 3.01 -4.53
CA MET A 228 27.53 3.46 -4.36
C MET A 228 26.52 2.49 -4.96
N VAL A 229 26.80 1.88 -6.12
CA VAL A 229 25.95 0.84 -6.70
C VAL A 229 25.81 -0.33 -5.74
N THR A 230 26.93 -0.82 -5.20
CA THR A 230 26.90 -1.96 -4.28
C THR A 230 26.32 -1.60 -2.92
N MET A 231 26.63 -0.43 -2.37
CA MET A 231 26.17 -0.03 -1.04
C MET A 231 24.70 0.40 -1.05
N GLY A 232 24.25 1.06 -2.12
CA GLY A 232 22.89 1.57 -2.29
C GLY A 232 21.93 0.62 -3.03
N ASP A 233 22.43 -0.52 -3.51
CA ASP A 233 21.67 -1.45 -4.36
C ASP A 233 21.08 -0.77 -5.60
N LEU A 234 21.83 0.17 -6.20
CA LEU A 234 21.38 0.99 -7.31
C LEU A 234 21.31 0.18 -8.61
N ASP A 235 20.40 0.58 -9.50
CA ASP A 235 20.23 -0.04 -10.82
C ASP A 235 21.20 0.55 -11.87
N ASP A 236 21.69 1.76 -11.63
CA ASP A 236 22.65 2.45 -12.51
C ASP A 236 23.66 3.27 -11.69
N TYR A 237 24.79 3.60 -12.31
CA TYR A 237 25.80 4.45 -11.71
C TYR A 237 25.27 5.88 -11.49
N PRO A 238 25.50 6.47 -10.30
CA PRO A 238 25.12 7.85 -10.04
C PRO A 238 25.76 8.85 -11.00
N VAL A 239 25.02 9.91 -11.34
CA VAL A 239 25.52 11.03 -12.15
C VAL A 239 25.73 12.24 -11.25
N PHE A 240 26.98 12.61 -11.03
CA PHE A 240 27.33 13.74 -10.15
C PHE A 240 27.29 15.07 -10.90
N SER A 241 26.58 16.03 -10.32
CA SER A 241 26.53 17.41 -10.79
C SER A 241 27.50 18.33 -10.03
N SER A 242 27.89 17.96 -8.81
CA SER A 242 28.88 18.71 -8.01
C SER A 242 29.57 17.80 -7.01
N VAL A 243 30.89 17.94 -6.88
CA VAL A 243 31.70 17.31 -5.83
C VAL A 243 32.67 18.35 -5.27
N LYS A 244 32.67 18.55 -3.95
CA LYS A 244 33.53 19.51 -3.25
C LYS A 244 34.15 18.88 -2.02
N LEU A 245 35.47 18.99 -1.93
CA LEU A 245 36.29 18.50 -0.84
C LEU A 245 36.92 19.67 -0.07
N THR A 246 36.62 19.81 1.20
CA THR A 246 37.19 20.84 2.09
C THR A 246 38.22 20.21 3.01
N PHE A 247 39.48 20.55 2.83
CA PHE A 247 40.60 20.03 3.61
C PHE A 247 40.85 20.92 4.82
N THR A 248 41.12 20.32 5.98
CA THR A 248 41.61 21.03 7.17
C THR A 248 42.84 20.31 7.73
N PHE A 249 44.00 20.97 7.76
CA PHE A 249 45.29 20.32 7.99
C PHE A 249 46.32 21.23 8.69
N GLY A 250 47.36 20.62 9.26
CA GLY A 250 48.43 21.29 9.98
C GLY A 250 49.53 21.87 9.09
N ALA A 251 50.45 22.63 9.69
CA ALA A 251 51.61 23.20 8.99
C ALA A 251 52.59 22.14 8.43
N ASP A 252 52.50 20.89 8.88
CA ASP A 252 53.29 19.75 8.39
C ASP A 252 52.50 18.84 7.42
N TRP A 253 51.41 19.36 6.84
CA TRP A 253 50.50 18.65 5.95
C TRP A 253 49.75 17.46 6.58
N THR A 254 49.76 17.33 7.92
CA THR A 254 48.89 16.36 8.61
C THR A 254 47.42 16.75 8.46
N ILE A 255 46.62 15.91 7.83
CA ILE A 255 45.17 16.10 7.70
C ILE A 255 44.47 15.89 9.05
N TYR A 256 43.51 16.74 9.38
CA TYR A 256 42.67 16.59 10.57
C TYR A 256 41.23 16.27 10.20
N SER A 257 40.72 16.91 9.15
CA SER A 257 39.40 16.58 8.62
C SER A 257 39.27 16.85 7.12
N LEU A 258 38.37 16.07 6.50
CA LEU A 258 37.94 16.23 5.12
C LEU A 258 36.42 16.39 5.10
N GLY A 259 35.93 17.58 4.80
CA GLY A 259 34.52 17.82 4.51
C GLY A 259 34.20 17.48 3.06
N ILE A 260 33.08 16.82 2.81
CA ILE A 260 32.64 16.39 1.49
C ILE A 260 31.23 16.92 1.27
N LYS A 261 31.00 17.59 0.15
CA LYS A 261 29.67 17.99 -0.30
C LYS A 261 29.47 17.59 -1.75
N GLU A 262 28.37 16.88 -1.98
CA GLU A 262 28.06 16.29 -3.26
C GLU A 262 26.60 16.51 -3.64
N GLU A 263 26.36 16.70 -4.93
CA GLU A 263 25.04 16.67 -5.54
C GLU A 263 25.09 15.70 -6.71
N TYR A 264 24.14 14.78 -6.76
CA TYR A 264 24.09 13.75 -7.80
C TYR A 264 22.66 13.26 -8.03
N THR A 265 22.45 12.55 -9.12
CA THR A 265 21.25 11.76 -9.37
C THR A 265 21.59 10.29 -9.22
N SER A 266 20.86 9.55 -8.39
CA SER A 266 20.96 8.09 -8.26
C SER A 266 19.70 7.43 -8.78
N ARG A 267 19.77 6.14 -9.11
CA ARG A 267 18.63 5.38 -9.60
C ARG A 267 18.45 4.06 -8.86
N LYS A 268 17.26 3.87 -8.30
CA LYS A 268 16.77 2.59 -7.79
C LYS A 268 15.27 2.51 -8.06
N GLY A 269 14.89 1.89 -9.17
CA GLY A 269 13.57 1.95 -9.80
C GLY A 269 13.28 3.32 -10.43
N VAL A 270 13.56 4.41 -9.74
CA VAL A 270 13.36 5.78 -10.21
C VAL A 270 14.59 6.64 -9.95
N ASP A 271 14.65 7.78 -10.65
CA ASP A 271 15.68 8.79 -10.41
C ASP A 271 15.39 9.57 -9.12
N ALA A 272 16.39 9.62 -8.24
CA ALA A 272 16.39 10.43 -7.04
C ALA A 272 17.42 11.56 -7.18
N SER A 273 17.00 12.79 -6.87
CA SER A 273 17.96 13.89 -6.69
C SER A 273 18.55 13.81 -5.30
N CYS A 274 19.87 13.69 -5.20
CA CYS A 274 20.56 13.47 -3.94
C CYS A 274 21.46 14.64 -3.57
N LYS A 275 21.54 14.93 -2.27
CA LYS A 275 22.50 15.85 -1.66
C LYS A 275 23.20 15.15 -0.52
N GLY A 276 24.51 14.94 -0.67
CA GLY A 276 25.36 14.33 0.34
C GLY A 276 26.21 15.38 1.06
N SER A 277 26.36 15.21 2.37
CA SER A 277 27.30 15.96 3.20
C SER A 277 27.96 15.02 4.19
N SER A 278 29.28 14.88 4.09
CA SER A 278 30.06 14.00 4.97
C SER A 278 31.24 14.73 5.57
N VAL A 279 31.67 14.31 6.75
CA VAL A 279 32.91 14.76 7.38
C VAL A 279 33.71 13.53 7.79
N ILE A 280 34.94 13.46 7.30
CA ILE A 280 35.95 12.49 7.75
C ILE A 280 36.84 13.20 8.77
N THR A 281 37.03 12.59 9.94
CA THR A 281 37.95 13.08 10.98
C THR A 281 39.07 12.07 11.17
N TYR A 282 40.31 12.54 11.30
CA TYR A 282 41.51 11.71 11.41
C TYR A 282 42.11 11.80 12.81
N SER A 283 42.49 10.67 13.39
CA SER A 283 43.28 10.58 14.62
C SER A 283 44.54 9.76 14.42
N TYR A 284 45.56 10.09 15.23
CA TYR A 284 46.92 9.55 15.09
C TYR A 284 47.48 9.07 16.43
N GLU A 285 46.60 8.76 17.39
CA GLU A 285 46.99 8.05 18.61
C GLU A 285 46.88 6.55 18.35
N GLU A 286 47.89 5.78 18.78
CA GLU A 286 47.95 4.34 18.48
C GLU A 286 46.80 3.53 19.11
N ALA A 287 46.21 4.07 20.19
CA ALA A 287 45.07 3.48 20.87
C ALA A 287 43.76 3.64 20.10
N ASP A 288 43.69 4.57 19.16
CA ASP A 288 42.48 4.83 18.35
C ASP A 288 42.41 3.90 17.12
N ALA A 289 43.55 3.40 16.65
CA ALA A 289 43.61 2.45 15.54
C ALA A 289 43.33 1.02 16.04
N ASP A 290 42.06 0.61 16.00
CA ASP A 290 41.61 -0.70 16.48
C ASP A 290 41.61 -1.73 15.34
N VAL A 291 42.48 -2.73 15.49
CA VAL A 291 42.59 -3.86 14.57
C VAL A 291 42.31 -5.20 15.27
N SER A 292 41.64 -5.18 16.43
CA SER A 292 41.33 -6.38 17.22
C SER A 292 40.52 -7.42 16.43
N ASP A 293 39.59 -6.97 15.60
CA ASP A 293 38.80 -7.81 14.69
C ASP A 293 39.64 -8.64 13.71
N TYR A 294 40.87 -8.20 13.40
CA TYR A 294 41.79 -9.02 12.62
C TYR A 294 42.13 -10.33 13.36
N GLU A 295 42.55 -10.22 14.62
CA GLU A 295 42.93 -11.36 15.44
C GLU A 295 41.73 -12.23 15.85
N GLU A 296 40.57 -11.59 16.09
CA GLU A 296 39.36 -12.29 16.52
C GLU A 296 38.62 -12.99 15.38
N TYR A 297 38.65 -12.42 14.18
CA TYR A 297 37.87 -12.90 13.04
C TYR A 297 38.71 -13.13 11.77
N PHE A 298 39.33 -12.08 11.21
CA PHE A 298 39.82 -12.10 9.83
C PHE A 298 41.06 -12.98 9.61
N ILE A 299 41.89 -13.19 10.63
CA ILE A 299 43.10 -14.04 10.55
C ILE A 299 42.78 -15.47 10.09
N ARG A 300 41.55 -15.94 10.34
CA ARG A 300 41.07 -17.27 9.90
C ARG A 300 40.93 -17.37 8.38
N TYR A 301 40.76 -16.25 7.69
CA TYR A 301 40.43 -16.17 6.26
C TYR A 301 41.47 -15.38 5.45
N ALA A 302 42.47 -14.75 6.08
CA ALA A 302 43.48 -13.93 5.40
C ALA A 302 44.18 -14.67 4.23
N ASP A 303 44.43 -15.97 4.39
CA ASP A 303 45.09 -16.81 3.37
C ASP A 303 44.11 -17.56 2.46
N ALA A 304 42.79 -17.42 2.68
CA ALA A 304 41.79 -18.15 1.91
C ALA A 304 41.76 -17.74 0.43
N ALA A 305 41.27 -18.61 -0.44
CA ALA A 305 41.13 -18.30 -1.86
C ALA A 305 39.95 -17.35 -2.09
N ALA A 306 40.04 -16.52 -3.13
CA ALA A 306 38.92 -15.68 -3.54
C ALA A 306 37.71 -16.56 -3.92
N THR A 307 36.56 -16.20 -3.39
CA THR A 307 35.27 -16.86 -3.64
C THR A 307 34.51 -16.18 -4.78
N GLY A 308 34.93 -14.97 -5.17
CA GLY A 308 34.19 -14.09 -6.07
C GLY A 308 33.08 -13.32 -5.36
N ALA A 309 32.50 -12.37 -6.09
CA ALA A 309 31.35 -11.59 -5.65
C ALA A 309 30.13 -12.51 -5.54
N GLY A 310 29.49 -12.56 -4.37
CA GLY A 310 28.21 -13.26 -4.21
C GLY A 310 27.12 -12.60 -5.05
N ASP A 311 26.21 -13.42 -5.58
CA ASP A 311 25.00 -12.94 -6.26
C ASP A 311 24.21 -12.03 -5.32
N LYS A 312 23.71 -10.91 -5.84
CA LYS A 312 22.88 -9.97 -5.08
C LYS A 312 21.56 -10.66 -4.72
N GLU A 313 21.31 -10.91 -3.44
CA GLU A 313 19.97 -11.29 -3.00
C GLU A 313 19.01 -10.11 -3.21
N LEU A 314 17.92 -10.37 -3.93
CA LEU A 314 16.87 -9.38 -4.18
C LEU A 314 16.07 -9.13 -2.90
N THR A 315 15.86 -7.85 -2.60
CA THR A 315 15.00 -7.36 -1.51
C THR A 315 13.52 -7.35 -1.92
N ALA A 316 12.61 -7.16 -0.96
CA ALA A 316 11.17 -7.00 -1.24
C ALA A 316 10.93 -5.83 -2.20
N ALA A 317 11.63 -4.72 -1.99
CA ALA A 317 11.60 -3.56 -2.88
C ALA A 317 12.04 -3.91 -4.32
N ASP A 318 13.05 -4.76 -4.48
CA ASP A 318 13.52 -5.20 -5.81
C ASP A 318 12.47 -6.05 -6.52
N TYR A 319 11.82 -6.99 -5.82
CA TYR A 319 10.75 -7.82 -6.39
C TYR A 319 9.54 -7.00 -6.83
N LEU A 320 9.09 -6.09 -5.98
CA LEU A 320 8.04 -5.13 -6.32
C LEU A 320 8.48 -4.30 -7.53
N THR A 321 9.74 -3.87 -7.55
CA THR A 321 10.31 -3.06 -8.64
C THR A 321 10.31 -3.75 -9.98
N TYR A 322 10.94 -4.89 -10.04
CA TYR A 322 11.10 -5.62 -11.28
C TYR A 322 9.77 -6.23 -11.72
N GLY A 323 8.96 -6.73 -10.79
CA GLY A 323 7.67 -7.35 -11.10
C GLY A 323 6.64 -6.38 -11.67
N PHE A 324 6.53 -5.16 -11.13
CA PHE A 324 5.55 -4.17 -11.57
C PHE A 324 6.04 -3.26 -12.72
N ALA A 325 7.26 -3.42 -13.21
CA ALA A 325 7.82 -2.57 -14.27
C ALA A 325 6.93 -2.48 -15.53
N SER A 326 6.26 -3.58 -15.91
CA SER A 326 5.34 -3.60 -17.06
C SER A 326 4.12 -2.68 -16.89
N PHE A 327 3.70 -2.43 -15.65
CA PHE A 327 2.51 -1.64 -15.32
C PHE A 327 2.70 -0.14 -15.58
N LEU A 328 3.94 0.30 -15.72
CA LEU A 328 4.30 1.70 -15.92
C LEU A 328 4.30 2.12 -17.40
N THR A 329 4.20 1.15 -18.31
CA THR A 329 4.35 1.39 -19.76
C THR A 329 3.03 1.51 -20.50
N ASP A 330 2.00 0.78 -20.05
CA ASP A 330 0.68 0.75 -20.67
C ASP A 330 -0.40 0.47 -19.60
N GLU A 331 -1.67 0.68 -19.93
CA GLU A 331 -2.77 0.26 -19.05
C GLU A 331 -2.75 -1.26 -18.85
N VAL A 332 -2.87 -1.71 -17.61
CA VAL A 332 -2.85 -3.12 -17.22
C VAL A 332 -4.25 -3.60 -16.89
N ALA A 333 -4.61 -4.75 -17.45
CA ALA A 333 -5.85 -5.43 -17.11
C ALA A 333 -5.56 -6.57 -16.12
N LEU A 334 -6.38 -6.69 -15.08
CA LEU A 334 -6.33 -7.78 -14.12
C LEU A 334 -7.69 -8.47 -14.06
N ASP A 335 -7.68 -9.79 -13.91
CA ASP A 335 -8.84 -10.58 -13.52
C ASP A 335 -8.69 -10.93 -12.04
N ALA A 336 -9.72 -10.63 -11.25
CA ALA A 336 -9.74 -10.86 -9.82
C ALA A 336 -10.87 -11.82 -9.44
N ASP A 337 -10.48 -12.93 -8.82
CA ASP A 337 -11.38 -13.87 -8.17
C ASP A 337 -11.62 -13.39 -6.73
N VAL A 338 -12.88 -13.08 -6.44
CA VAL A 338 -13.31 -12.54 -5.15
C VAL A 338 -14.23 -13.56 -4.49
N SER A 339 -13.95 -13.92 -3.23
CA SER A 339 -14.85 -14.73 -2.42
C SER A 339 -15.37 -13.93 -1.24
N ILE A 340 -16.70 -13.83 -1.11
CA ILE A 340 -17.38 -13.12 -0.03
C ILE A 340 -18.27 -14.10 0.71
N GLY A 341 -17.92 -14.44 1.95
CA GLY A 341 -18.67 -15.40 2.76
C GLY A 341 -18.89 -16.76 2.08
N GLY A 342 -17.94 -17.19 1.25
CA GLY A 342 -17.97 -18.43 0.48
C GLY A 342 -18.64 -18.36 -0.89
N SER A 343 -19.10 -17.19 -1.33
CA SER A 343 -19.64 -16.99 -2.69
C SER A 343 -18.57 -16.38 -3.59
N ALA A 344 -18.30 -17.01 -4.74
CA ALA A 344 -17.31 -16.58 -5.70
C ALA A 344 -17.88 -15.57 -6.71
N LEU A 345 -17.11 -14.52 -6.99
CA LEU A 345 -17.40 -13.42 -7.90
C LEU A 345 -16.15 -13.15 -8.74
N SER A 346 -16.33 -12.76 -10.00
CA SER A 346 -15.22 -12.38 -10.89
C SER A 346 -15.29 -10.89 -11.18
N VAL A 347 -14.16 -10.21 -11.01
CA VAL A 347 -14.01 -8.77 -11.21
C VAL A 347 -12.93 -8.53 -12.25
N GLN A 348 -13.25 -7.73 -13.26
CA GLN A 348 -12.26 -7.24 -14.22
C GLN A 348 -11.79 -5.86 -13.79
N ILE A 349 -10.49 -5.62 -13.85
CA ILE A 349 -9.87 -4.39 -13.39
C ILE A 349 -9.01 -3.83 -14.52
N LEU A 350 -9.09 -2.52 -14.73
CA LEU A 350 -8.22 -1.78 -15.61
C LEU A 350 -7.49 -0.71 -14.78
N LEU A 351 -6.17 -0.81 -14.75
CA LEU A 351 -5.28 0.06 -14.01
C LEU A 351 -4.41 0.87 -14.98
N ASP A 352 -4.35 2.18 -14.78
CA ASP A 352 -3.44 3.07 -15.50
C ASP A 352 -2.42 3.66 -14.53
N MET A 353 -1.17 3.19 -14.64
CA MET A 353 -0.02 3.68 -13.87
C MET A 353 1.08 4.29 -14.75
N ARG A 354 0.73 4.71 -15.97
CA ARG A 354 1.72 5.22 -16.93
C ARG A 354 2.46 6.44 -16.39
N GLY A 355 3.77 6.48 -16.60
CA GLY A 355 4.61 7.62 -16.26
C GLY A 355 4.84 7.80 -14.75
N LEU A 356 4.88 6.70 -13.99
CA LEU A 356 5.14 6.70 -12.54
C LEU A 356 4.05 7.40 -11.72
N SER A 357 2.83 7.54 -12.26
CA SER A 357 1.71 8.20 -11.60
C SER A 357 0.48 7.30 -11.64
N PHE A 358 -0.28 7.28 -10.55
CA PHE A 358 -1.60 6.66 -10.54
C PHE A 358 -2.56 7.56 -11.31
N ASN A 359 -3.00 7.10 -12.47
CA ASN A 359 -3.88 7.88 -13.34
C ASN A 359 -5.33 7.47 -13.15
N SER A 360 -5.61 6.16 -13.12
CA SER A 360 -6.95 5.66 -12.84
C SER A 360 -6.97 4.19 -12.42
N LEU A 361 -7.99 3.83 -11.65
CA LEU A 361 -8.40 2.44 -11.41
C LEU A 361 -9.87 2.34 -11.77
N LYS A 362 -10.19 1.44 -12.69
CA LYS A 362 -11.56 1.11 -13.08
C LYS A 362 -11.77 -0.38 -12.92
N GLY A 363 -12.99 -0.79 -12.65
CA GLY A 363 -13.31 -2.19 -12.63
C GLY A 363 -14.77 -2.47 -12.89
N ARG A 364 -15.07 -3.74 -13.13
CA ARG A 364 -16.38 -4.23 -13.49
C ARG A 364 -16.64 -5.57 -12.82
N LEU A 365 -17.76 -5.65 -12.11
CA LEU A 365 -18.32 -6.85 -11.51
C LEU A 365 -19.71 -7.09 -12.11
N GLY A 366 -19.82 -8.02 -13.07
CA GLY A 366 -21.05 -8.17 -13.85
C GLY A 366 -21.43 -6.86 -14.56
N SER A 367 -22.64 -6.35 -14.30
CA SER A 367 -23.10 -5.05 -14.83
C SER A 367 -22.75 -3.84 -13.94
N LEU A 368 -22.14 -4.06 -12.77
CA LEU A 368 -21.66 -2.97 -11.91
C LEU A 368 -20.27 -2.54 -12.38
N SER A 369 -20.14 -1.31 -12.85
CA SER A 369 -18.84 -0.69 -13.11
C SER A 369 -18.47 0.25 -11.96
N PHE A 370 -17.18 0.38 -11.67
CA PHE A 370 -16.67 1.28 -10.65
C PHE A 370 -15.36 1.95 -11.08
N ALA A 371 -15.06 3.11 -10.51
CA ALA A 371 -13.75 3.74 -10.62
C ALA A 371 -13.34 4.40 -9.31
N TYR A 372 -12.04 4.44 -9.07
CA TYR A 372 -11.44 5.23 -8.01
C TYR A 372 -10.75 6.47 -8.60
N SER A 373 -11.10 7.64 -8.07
CA SER A 373 -10.49 8.94 -8.43
C SER A 373 -10.71 9.95 -7.30
N GLU A 374 -9.73 10.80 -7.02
CA GLU A 374 -9.84 11.92 -6.05
C GLU A 374 -10.43 11.51 -4.68
N ASN A 375 -9.98 10.37 -4.13
CA ASN A 375 -10.46 9.84 -2.85
C ASN A 375 -11.96 9.47 -2.83
N LYS A 376 -12.54 9.21 -4.01
CA LYS A 376 -13.92 8.75 -4.21
C LYS A 376 -13.96 7.45 -5.00
N ILE A 377 -14.92 6.61 -4.66
CA ILE A 377 -15.30 5.44 -5.45
C ILE A 377 -16.62 5.75 -6.15
N TYR A 378 -16.57 5.83 -7.46
CA TYR A 378 -17.72 5.98 -8.34
C TYR A 378 -18.29 4.61 -8.68
N LEU A 379 -19.61 4.50 -8.73
CA LEU A 379 -20.38 3.30 -9.01
C LEU A 379 -21.39 3.60 -10.12
N ASP A 380 -21.47 2.70 -11.09
CA ASP A 380 -22.39 2.75 -12.22
C ASP A 380 -23.06 1.39 -12.39
N TYR A 381 -24.38 1.36 -12.23
CA TYR A 381 -25.18 0.15 -12.43
C TYR A 381 -26.57 0.54 -12.93
N LYS A 382 -26.90 0.15 -14.16
CA LYS A 382 -28.13 0.58 -14.85
C LYS A 382 -28.22 2.12 -14.85
N ASP A 383 -29.31 2.71 -14.34
CA ASP A 383 -29.48 4.17 -14.24
C ASP A 383 -29.08 4.72 -12.85
N MET A 384 -28.39 3.92 -12.03
CA MET A 384 -27.85 4.33 -10.73
C MET A 384 -26.38 4.73 -10.87
N GLN A 385 -26.14 6.04 -10.75
CA GLN A 385 -24.80 6.63 -10.80
C GLN A 385 -24.51 7.34 -9.49
N GLY A 386 -23.63 6.75 -8.68
CA GLY A 386 -23.35 7.19 -7.32
C GLY A 386 -21.87 7.22 -6.98
N TYR A 387 -21.50 7.93 -5.92
CA TYR A 387 -20.14 7.86 -5.36
C TYR A 387 -20.15 7.78 -3.84
N LEU A 388 -19.06 7.27 -3.28
CA LEU A 388 -18.74 7.29 -1.85
C LEU A 388 -17.33 7.84 -1.65
N ASN A 389 -17.11 8.65 -0.62
CA ASN A 389 -15.74 9.02 -0.23
C ASN A 389 -15.09 7.83 0.50
N VAL A 390 -13.76 7.68 0.35
CA VAL A 390 -13.00 6.64 1.06
C VAL A 390 -13.14 6.77 2.58
N SER A 391 -13.13 8.00 3.11
CA SER A 391 -13.35 8.26 4.54
C SER A 391 -14.70 7.74 5.05
N ASP A 392 -15.73 7.82 4.21
CA ASP A 392 -17.07 7.36 4.55
C ASP A 392 -17.13 5.84 4.55
N ILE A 393 -16.46 5.19 3.59
CA ILE A 393 -16.31 3.73 3.54
C ILE A 393 -15.58 3.23 4.80
N LEU A 394 -14.45 3.84 5.16
CA LEU A 394 -13.70 3.49 6.37
C LEU A 394 -14.56 3.67 7.63
N SER A 395 -15.34 4.74 7.72
CA SER A 395 -16.28 4.99 8.81
C SER A 395 -17.35 3.90 8.91
N LEU A 396 -17.91 3.48 7.77
CA LEU A 396 -18.93 2.44 7.69
C LEU A 396 -18.37 1.03 8.01
N LEU A 397 -17.07 0.81 7.81
CA LEU A 397 -16.36 -0.43 8.16
C LEU A 397 -15.96 -0.52 9.64
N GLY A 398 -16.17 0.55 10.43
CA GLY A 398 -15.81 0.59 11.85
C GLY A 398 -14.44 1.21 12.14
N GLY A 399 -13.83 1.88 11.14
CA GLY A 399 -12.67 2.74 11.30
C GLY A 399 -13.01 4.04 12.05
N SER A 400 -12.01 4.67 12.65
CA SER A 400 -12.16 6.04 13.19
C SER A 400 -12.33 7.01 12.02
N GLY A 401 -13.59 7.30 11.67
CA GLY A 401 -13.94 8.24 10.61
C GLY A 401 -13.29 9.61 10.84
N GLY A 402 -12.33 9.97 10.00
CA GLY A 402 -11.65 11.27 10.03
C GLY A 402 -10.16 11.25 9.68
N SER A 403 -9.49 10.11 9.73
CA SER A 403 -8.05 10.01 9.42
C SER A 403 -7.83 9.80 7.92
N GLN A 404 -6.98 10.65 7.33
CA GLN A 404 -6.41 10.41 6.00
C GLN A 404 -5.55 9.14 6.05
N LEU A 405 -5.53 8.34 4.98
CA LEU A 405 -4.61 7.20 4.86
C LEU A 405 -3.17 7.71 5.01
N ASP A 406 -2.41 7.11 5.93
CA ASP A 406 -0.98 7.34 6.04
C ASP A 406 -0.26 6.51 4.97
N THR A 407 -0.10 7.11 3.79
CA THR A 407 0.52 6.43 2.65
C THR A 407 1.98 6.12 2.87
N ASP A 408 2.66 6.86 3.74
CA ASP A 408 4.09 6.64 4.03
C ASP A 408 4.25 5.41 4.92
N ALA A 409 3.42 5.27 5.97
CA ALA A 409 3.40 4.07 6.81
C ALA A 409 3.02 2.81 6.02
N LEU A 410 2.03 2.90 5.12
CA LEU A 410 1.63 1.76 4.31
C LEU A 410 2.68 1.36 3.27
N MET A 411 3.42 2.32 2.74
CA MET A 411 4.57 2.05 1.87
C MET A 411 5.67 1.32 2.66
N GLU A 412 5.94 1.74 3.89
CA GLU A 412 6.87 1.07 4.79
C GLU A 412 6.46 -0.39 5.05
N ASP A 413 5.17 -0.65 5.29
CA ASP A 413 4.62 -2.00 5.47
C ASP A 413 4.86 -2.90 4.25
N VAL A 414 4.64 -2.37 3.04
CA VAL A 414 4.86 -3.10 1.77
C VAL A 414 6.34 -3.35 1.51
N MET A 415 7.18 -2.35 1.75
CA MET A 415 8.63 -2.43 1.50
C MET A 415 9.35 -3.36 2.48
N ASN A 416 8.82 -3.53 3.69
CA ASN A 416 9.32 -4.46 4.71
C ASN A 416 8.66 -5.86 4.63
N SER A 417 8.12 -6.23 3.47
CA SER A 417 7.50 -7.55 3.28
C SER A 417 8.47 -8.70 3.57
N GLU A 418 7.96 -9.76 4.21
CA GLU A 418 8.68 -11.03 4.36
C GLU A 418 8.78 -11.73 3.00
N ILE A 419 9.98 -12.18 2.64
CA ILE A 419 10.27 -12.87 1.37
C ILE A 419 10.31 -14.37 1.59
N ALA A 420 9.48 -15.12 0.86
CA ALA A 420 9.54 -16.57 0.78
C ALA A 420 9.84 -17.03 -0.65
N LYS A 421 10.86 -17.89 -0.83
CA LYS A 421 11.22 -18.48 -2.13
C LYS A 421 10.91 -19.97 -2.18
N ASP A 422 10.23 -20.41 -3.23
CA ASP A 422 10.00 -21.83 -3.57
C ASP A 422 10.32 -22.07 -5.06
N GLY A 423 11.57 -22.47 -5.31
CA GLY A 423 12.09 -22.59 -6.68
C GLY A 423 12.14 -21.24 -7.39
N GLU A 424 11.45 -21.12 -8.52
CA GLU A 424 11.31 -19.87 -9.27
C GLU A 424 10.20 -18.96 -8.71
N ASN A 425 9.36 -19.45 -7.81
CA ASN A 425 8.26 -18.64 -7.26
C ASN A 425 8.73 -17.87 -6.03
N VAL A 426 8.39 -16.60 -5.97
CA VAL A 426 8.68 -15.72 -4.85
C VAL A 426 7.39 -15.11 -4.34
N THR A 427 7.16 -15.19 -3.03
CA THR A 427 6.02 -14.56 -2.36
C THR A 427 6.52 -13.51 -1.40
N LEU A 428 6.04 -12.27 -1.55
CA LEU A 428 6.18 -11.22 -0.55
C LEU A 428 4.91 -11.19 0.31
N SER A 429 5.06 -11.16 1.63
CA SER A 429 3.94 -11.07 2.56
C SER A 429 4.08 -9.88 3.49
N CYS A 430 3.04 -9.05 3.58
CA CYS A 430 2.97 -7.95 4.54
C CYS A 430 1.56 -7.83 5.13
N THR A 431 1.40 -6.93 6.10
CA THR A 431 0.09 -6.56 6.66
C THR A 431 -0.04 -5.06 6.60
N LEU A 432 -1.04 -4.55 5.88
CA LEU A 432 -1.32 -3.12 5.77
C LEU A 432 -2.13 -2.66 6.99
N ASP A 433 -1.62 -1.65 7.70
CA ASP A 433 -2.34 -1.02 8.82
C ASP A 433 -3.21 0.16 8.34
N LEU A 434 -4.54 -0.06 8.34
CA LEU A 434 -5.54 0.97 8.05
C LEU A 434 -6.20 1.49 9.34
N GLY A 435 -5.43 1.61 10.42
CA GLY A 435 -5.84 2.13 11.72
C GLY A 435 -6.43 1.06 12.62
N SER A 436 -7.74 0.81 12.53
CA SER A 436 -8.38 -0.28 13.31
C SER A 436 -8.48 -1.59 12.54
N MET A 437 -8.03 -1.60 11.29
CA MET A 437 -8.09 -2.73 10.37
C MET A 437 -6.69 -3.12 9.96
N GLN A 438 -6.39 -4.41 10.04
CA GLN A 438 -5.15 -5.00 9.54
C GLN A 438 -5.50 -5.88 8.34
N ILE A 439 -4.81 -5.66 7.22
CA ILE A 439 -5.08 -6.37 5.98
C ILE A 439 -3.83 -7.13 5.55
N PRO A 440 -3.80 -8.46 5.76
CA PRO A 440 -2.78 -9.31 5.17
C PRO A 440 -2.82 -9.21 3.64
N VAL A 441 -1.68 -8.90 3.03
CA VAL A 441 -1.50 -8.83 1.58
C VAL A 441 -0.31 -9.69 1.17
N ARG A 442 -0.45 -10.39 0.04
CA ARG A 442 0.64 -11.15 -0.57
C ARG A 442 0.82 -10.77 -2.02
N PHE A 443 2.06 -10.69 -2.45
CA PHE A 443 2.45 -10.50 -3.85
C PHE A 443 3.20 -11.72 -4.33
N GLY A 444 2.73 -12.32 -5.42
CA GLY A 444 3.42 -13.44 -6.08
C GLY A 444 4.21 -12.96 -7.28
N PHE A 445 5.46 -13.41 -7.38
CA PHE A 445 6.38 -13.16 -8.48
C PHE A 445 7.01 -14.46 -8.98
N THR A 446 7.55 -14.42 -10.19
CA THR A 446 8.43 -15.45 -10.73
C THR A 446 9.80 -14.86 -11.04
N GLU A 447 10.86 -15.48 -10.54
CA GLU A 447 12.27 -15.10 -10.76
C GLU A 447 12.95 -16.13 -11.67
N ARG A 448 13.44 -15.70 -12.83
CA ARG A 448 14.19 -16.53 -13.79
C ARG A 448 15.40 -15.80 -14.31
N GLU A 449 16.59 -16.37 -14.12
CA GLU A 449 17.85 -15.80 -14.64
C GLU A 449 18.07 -14.31 -14.23
N GLY A 450 17.55 -13.92 -13.06
CA GLY A 450 17.61 -12.54 -12.55
C GLY A 450 16.51 -11.61 -13.06
N GLU A 451 15.61 -12.07 -13.95
CA GLU A 451 14.41 -11.35 -14.34
C GLU A 451 13.23 -11.72 -13.41
N VAL A 452 12.52 -10.70 -12.92
CA VAL A 452 11.32 -10.87 -12.10
C VAL A 452 10.09 -10.47 -12.90
N SER A 453 9.06 -11.31 -12.87
CA SER A 453 7.75 -11.02 -13.45
C SER A 453 6.66 -11.10 -12.40
N PHE A 454 5.72 -10.14 -12.43
CA PHE A 454 4.51 -10.17 -11.62
C PHE A 454 3.65 -11.41 -11.92
N GLY A 455 3.17 -12.06 -10.86
CA GLY A 455 2.23 -13.18 -10.91
C GLY A 455 0.84 -12.80 -10.42
N TYR A 456 0.71 -12.45 -9.14
CA TYR A 456 -0.59 -12.19 -8.52
C TYR A 456 -0.52 -11.25 -7.30
N ILE A 457 -1.69 -10.74 -6.89
CA ILE A 457 -1.94 -10.08 -5.60
C ILE A 457 -3.02 -10.87 -4.87
N GLU A 458 -2.79 -11.19 -3.61
CA GLU A 458 -3.79 -11.75 -2.69
C GLU A 458 -4.02 -10.84 -1.51
N ALA A 459 -5.27 -10.73 -1.07
CA ALA A 459 -5.61 -10.02 0.15
C ALA A 459 -6.77 -10.72 0.87
N ASP A 460 -6.65 -10.78 2.19
CA ASP A 460 -7.68 -11.31 3.07
C ASP A 460 -8.18 -10.21 4.00
N LEU A 461 -9.49 -10.10 4.16
CA LEU A 461 -10.11 -9.14 5.06
C LEU A 461 -11.33 -9.74 5.76
N GLU A 462 -11.40 -9.59 7.08
CA GLU A 462 -12.66 -9.77 7.81
C GLU A 462 -13.35 -8.41 7.95
N ALA A 463 -14.47 -8.22 7.25
CA ALA A 463 -15.27 -7.01 7.36
C ALA A 463 -16.68 -7.34 7.85
N LEU A 464 -17.11 -6.64 8.90
CA LEU A 464 -18.47 -6.78 9.46
C LEU A 464 -18.81 -8.23 9.86
N GLY A 465 -17.84 -9.07 10.23
CA GLY A 465 -18.02 -10.49 10.54
C GLY A 465 -18.32 -11.33 9.29
N THR A 466 -17.64 -11.04 8.19
CA THR A 466 -17.71 -11.79 6.92
C THR A 466 -16.33 -11.78 6.29
N ASP A 467 -15.84 -12.98 5.99
CA ASP A 467 -14.54 -13.17 5.35
C ASP A 467 -14.63 -12.79 3.87
N ILE A 468 -13.66 -11.99 3.45
CA ILE A 468 -13.46 -11.55 2.08
C ILE A 468 -12.04 -11.99 1.71
N SER A 469 -11.91 -12.66 0.58
CA SER A 469 -10.61 -12.97 -0.02
C SER A 469 -10.61 -12.53 -1.47
N VAL A 470 -9.47 -12.03 -1.92
CA VAL A 470 -9.25 -11.53 -3.27
C VAL A 470 -7.98 -12.18 -3.80
N HIS A 471 -8.03 -12.72 -5.01
CA HIS A 471 -6.87 -13.15 -5.77
C HIS A 471 -6.93 -12.48 -7.14
N ALA A 472 -5.96 -11.61 -7.47
CA ALA A 472 -5.92 -10.86 -8.72
C ALA A 472 -4.65 -11.18 -9.50
N ALA A 473 -4.80 -11.47 -10.80
CA ALA A 473 -3.70 -11.77 -11.71
C ALA A 473 -3.88 -11.05 -13.06
N LEU A 474 -2.85 -11.04 -13.91
CA LEU A 474 -2.93 -10.43 -15.24
C LEU A 474 -4.06 -11.04 -16.08
N ALA A 475 -4.93 -10.19 -16.63
CA ALA A 475 -5.98 -10.60 -17.53
C ALA A 475 -5.42 -10.89 -18.93
N ALA A 476 -6.05 -11.82 -19.65
CA ALA A 476 -5.70 -12.13 -21.04
C ALA A 476 -6.13 -11.02 -22.02
N GLU A 477 -7.18 -10.28 -21.70
CA GLU A 477 -7.76 -9.23 -22.54
C GLU A 477 -8.02 -7.96 -21.73
N LYS A 478 -7.90 -6.79 -22.39
CA LYS A 478 -8.20 -5.50 -21.75
C LYS A 478 -9.71 -5.24 -21.77
N PRO A 479 -10.37 -5.05 -20.60
CA PRO A 479 -11.78 -4.72 -20.56
C PRO A 479 -12.00 -3.24 -20.94
N GLU A 480 -13.10 -2.95 -21.63
CA GLU A 480 -13.56 -1.58 -21.83
C GLU A 480 -14.49 -1.20 -20.67
N ILE A 481 -14.04 -0.27 -19.82
CA ILE A 481 -14.75 0.14 -18.61
C ILE A 481 -14.91 1.66 -18.62
N SER A 482 -16.17 2.12 -18.63
CA SER A 482 -16.55 3.53 -18.53
C SER A 482 -17.25 3.78 -17.21
N VAL A 483 -17.01 4.96 -16.62
CA VAL A 483 -17.63 5.36 -15.35
C VAL A 483 -18.11 6.81 -15.53
N PRO A 484 -19.28 7.19 -15.00
CA PRO A 484 -19.92 8.47 -15.30
C PRO A 484 -19.16 9.68 -14.76
N GLU A 485 -19.22 10.79 -15.50
CA GLU A 485 -18.66 12.09 -15.11
C GLU A 485 -19.47 12.77 -13.98
N THR A 486 -20.74 12.40 -13.83
CA THR A 486 -21.65 12.95 -12.80
C THR A 486 -22.25 11.81 -11.98
N ALA A 487 -22.16 11.91 -10.66
CA ALA A 487 -22.67 10.90 -9.74
C ALA A 487 -23.26 11.54 -8.48
N VAL A 488 -24.21 10.86 -7.85
CA VAL A 488 -24.88 11.30 -6.62
C VAL A 488 -24.15 10.76 -5.38
N ASP A 489 -24.02 11.57 -4.33
CA ASP A 489 -23.48 11.12 -3.06
C ASP A 489 -24.38 10.05 -2.42
N LEU A 490 -23.85 8.84 -2.27
CA LEU A 490 -24.58 7.71 -1.70
C LEU A 490 -24.59 7.69 -0.17
N TYR A 491 -23.67 8.41 0.48
CA TYR A 491 -23.51 8.32 1.93
C TYR A 491 -24.78 8.75 2.70
N PRO A 492 -25.48 9.85 2.36
CA PRO A 492 -26.74 10.23 3.02
C PRO A 492 -27.82 9.15 2.90
N TYR A 493 -27.91 8.48 1.75
CA TYR A 493 -28.87 7.39 1.53
C TYR A 493 -28.54 6.18 2.41
N ILE A 494 -27.26 5.79 2.51
CA ILE A 494 -26.81 4.67 3.34
C ILE A 494 -27.11 4.94 4.82
N GLU A 495 -26.75 6.12 5.33
CA GLU A 495 -27.00 6.50 6.73
C GLU A 495 -28.49 6.61 7.04
N SER A 496 -29.29 7.14 6.11
CA SER A 496 -30.73 7.24 6.31
C SER A 496 -31.42 5.86 6.33
N VAL A 497 -31.08 4.97 5.39
CA VAL A 497 -31.55 3.57 5.38
C VAL A 497 -31.03 2.78 6.60
N LYS A 498 -29.84 3.11 7.11
CA LYS A 498 -29.34 2.59 8.39
C LYS A 498 -30.17 3.07 9.56
N SER A 499 -30.43 4.36 9.66
CA SER A 499 -31.29 4.94 10.70
C SER A 499 -32.68 4.31 10.69
N LEU A 500 -33.29 4.13 9.51
CA LEU A 500 -34.60 3.48 9.37
C LEU A 500 -34.58 2.02 9.88
N ALA A 501 -33.57 1.25 9.48
CA ALA A 501 -33.42 -0.13 9.95
C ALA A 501 -33.20 -0.21 11.48
N GLU A 502 -32.60 0.81 12.08
CA GLU A 502 -32.35 0.89 13.53
C GLU A 502 -33.50 1.51 14.33
N GLY A 503 -34.36 2.30 13.69
CA GLY A 503 -35.41 3.09 14.34
C GLY A 503 -36.47 2.27 15.06
N ARG A 504 -36.67 1.01 14.67
CA ARG A 504 -37.61 0.02 15.26
C ARG A 504 -39.07 0.47 15.40
N LYS A 505 -39.42 1.67 14.95
CA LYS A 505 -40.78 2.21 14.93
C LYS A 505 -41.06 2.71 13.52
N TYR A 506 -42.13 2.23 12.94
CA TYR A 506 -42.48 2.47 11.55
C TYR A 506 -43.93 2.91 11.46
N GLU A 507 -44.19 3.84 10.56
CA GLU A 507 -45.54 4.18 10.10
C GLU A 507 -45.64 3.76 8.63
N LEU A 508 -46.65 2.96 8.31
CA LEU A 508 -46.92 2.43 6.98
C LEU A 508 -48.21 3.07 6.51
N GLY A 509 -48.20 3.72 5.35
CA GLY A 509 -49.44 4.00 4.62
C GLY A 509 -49.93 2.70 3.98
N VAL A 510 -51.22 2.55 3.76
CA VAL A 510 -51.74 1.47 2.92
C VAL A 510 -52.84 2.05 2.07
N SER A 511 -52.75 1.90 0.76
CA SER A 511 -53.79 2.25 -0.21
C SER A 511 -53.92 1.11 -1.22
N TYR A 512 -55.14 0.70 -1.52
CA TYR A 512 -55.45 -0.31 -2.54
C TYR A 512 -56.76 0.05 -3.21
N LYS A 513 -56.83 -0.11 -4.53
CA LYS A 513 -58.06 0.14 -5.28
C LYS A 513 -58.25 -0.87 -6.40
N ASN A 514 -59.40 -1.54 -6.40
CA ASN A 514 -59.86 -2.41 -7.47
C ASN A 514 -61.23 -1.96 -7.96
N GLU A 515 -61.26 -1.34 -9.14
CA GLU A 515 -62.45 -0.74 -9.71
C GLU A 515 -63.47 -1.80 -10.19
N GLU A 516 -63.02 -2.98 -10.61
CA GLU A 516 -63.90 -4.06 -11.07
C GLU A 516 -64.68 -4.70 -9.92
N MET A 517 -64.02 -4.87 -8.76
CA MET A 517 -64.65 -5.39 -7.54
C MET A 517 -65.35 -4.30 -6.72
N GLY A 518 -65.16 -3.03 -7.06
CA GLY A 518 -65.65 -1.90 -6.26
C GLY A 518 -65.06 -1.86 -4.84
N LEU A 519 -63.84 -2.40 -4.66
CA LEU A 519 -63.12 -2.52 -3.40
C LEU A 519 -62.01 -1.47 -3.33
N ALA A 520 -61.94 -0.72 -2.23
CA ALA A 520 -60.80 0.12 -1.91
C ALA A 520 -60.43 -0.03 -0.43
N VAL A 521 -59.14 0.09 -0.10
CA VAL A 521 -58.63 0.03 1.27
C VAL A 521 -57.65 1.18 1.43
N ASP A 522 -57.87 2.06 2.40
CA ASP A 522 -56.99 3.20 2.68
C ASP A 522 -56.76 3.34 4.18
N GLY A 523 -55.53 3.52 4.64
CA GLY A 523 -55.25 3.62 6.06
C GLY A 523 -53.79 3.81 6.42
N SER A 524 -53.50 3.78 7.72
CA SER A 524 -52.13 3.76 8.24
C SER A 524 -51.94 2.70 9.32
N VAL A 525 -50.73 2.16 9.39
CA VAL A 525 -50.33 1.11 10.32
C VAL A 525 -49.03 1.51 10.99
N ASN A 526 -49.04 1.61 12.31
CA ASN A 526 -47.87 1.82 13.15
C ASN A 526 -47.32 0.48 13.62
N VAL A 527 -46.03 0.26 13.48
CA VAL A 527 -45.32 -0.94 13.95
C VAL A 527 -44.25 -0.51 14.94
N ASP A 528 -44.31 -1.03 16.17
CA ASP A 528 -43.25 -0.90 17.18
C ASP A 528 -42.60 -2.27 17.38
N ALA A 529 -41.32 -2.38 17.00
CA ALA A 529 -40.50 -3.58 17.07
C ALA A 529 -39.42 -3.48 18.18
N ALA A 530 -39.51 -2.51 19.09
CA ALA A 530 -38.44 -2.24 20.06
C ALA A 530 -38.26 -3.37 21.10
N SER A 531 -39.38 -3.96 21.56
CA SER A 531 -39.45 -4.90 22.69
C SER A 531 -40.36 -6.12 22.40
N GLY A 532 -40.48 -6.49 21.13
CA GLY A 532 -41.51 -7.41 20.60
C GLY A 532 -42.26 -6.74 19.45
N ILE A 533 -43.11 -7.46 18.72
CA ILE A 533 -43.91 -6.89 17.62
C ILE A 533 -45.22 -6.35 18.23
N ALA A 534 -45.41 -5.04 18.17
CA ALA A 534 -46.68 -4.37 18.42
C ALA A 534 -47.11 -3.65 17.13
N VAL A 535 -48.37 -3.81 16.75
CA VAL A 535 -48.93 -3.20 15.54
C VAL A 535 -50.21 -2.47 15.91
N SER A 536 -50.44 -1.28 15.38
CA SER A 536 -51.71 -0.58 15.56
C SER A 536 -52.01 0.32 14.38
N GLY A 537 -53.24 0.36 13.90
CA GLY A 537 -53.57 1.21 12.77
C GLY A 537 -55.05 1.48 12.60
N ASP A 538 -55.35 2.36 11.67
CA ASP A 538 -56.71 2.71 11.25
C ASP A 538 -56.81 2.50 9.74
N ILE A 539 -57.72 1.62 9.32
CA ILE A 539 -57.93 1.26 7.91
C ILE A 539 -59.40 1.48 7.57
N ALA A 540 -59.68 2.15 6.45
CA ALA A 540 -61.00 2.26 5.86
C ALA A 540 -61.13 1.27 4.70
N VAL A 541 -62.06 0.31 4.83
CA VAL A 541 -62.40 -0.63 3.75
C VAL A 541 -63.69 -0.16 3.07
N THR A 542 -63.60 0.18 1.80
CA THR A 542 -64.73 0.56 0.96
C THR A 542 -65.12 -0.59 0.04
N TYR A 543 -66.38 -1.04 0.08
CA TYR A 543 -66.90 -2.05 -0.85
C TYR A 543 -68.33 -1.68 -1.30
N GLY A 544 -68.57 -1.63 -2.61
CA GLY A 544 -69.90 -1.35 -3.17
C GLY A 544 -70.50 -0.01 -2.74
N GLY A 545 -69.66 0.99 -2.44
CA GLY A 545 -70.08 2.33 -1.98
C GLY A 545 -70.25 2.50 -0.47
N LEU A 546 -70.04 1.44 0.32
CA LEU A 546 -70.03 1.46 1.79
C LEU A 546 -68.58 1.55 2.29
N SER A 547 -68.26 2.51 3.18
CA SER A 547 -66.93 2.68 3.78
C SER A 547 -66.94 2.33 5.27
N ILE A 548 -66.17 1.32 5.64
CA ILE A 548 -66.09 0.77 7.01
C ILE A 548 -64.74 1.14 7.62
N PRO A 549 -64.69 2.00 8.65
CA PRO A 549 -63.47 2.27 9.39
C PRO A 549 -63.17 1.11 10.37
N VAL A 550 -61.94 0.64 10.38
CA VAL A 550 -61.43 -0.46 11.20
C VAL A 550 -60.14 0.01 11.88
N GLY A 551 -60.24 0.31 13.17
CA GLY A 551 -59.07 0.48 14.03
C GLY A 551 -58.63 -0.87 14.57
N PHE A 552 -57.35 -1.18 14.55
CA PHE A 552 -56.81 -2.44 15.06
C PHE A 552 -55.56 -2.23 15.90
N THR A 553 -55.35 -3.12 16.87
CA THR A 553 -54.14 -3.18 17.69
C THR A 553 -53.77 -4.63 17.95
N TYR A 554 -52.53 -5.01 17.66
CA TYR A 554 -51.93 -6.28 18.03
C TYR A 554 -50.80 -6.03 19.03
N VAL A 555 -50.94 -6.55 20.24
CA VAL A 555 -49.92 -6.47 21.30
C VAL A 555 -50.01 -7.73 22.15
N GLY A 556 -48.86 -8.38 22.40
CA GLY A 556 -48.79 -9.50 23.34
C GLY A 556 -49.72 -10.66 23.01
N ASP A 557 -49.76 -11.07 21.73
CA ASP A 557 -50.58 -12.19 21.20
C ASP A 557 -52.10 -11.97 21.23
N THR A 558 -52.55 -10.74 21.48
CA THR A 558 -53.96 -10.36 21.43
C THR A 558 -54.21 -9.32 20.33
N VAL A 559 -55.22 -9.56 19.51
CA VAL A 559 -55.73 -8.62 18.50
C VAL A 559 -56.97 -7.92 19.06
N TYR A 560 -56.97 -6.60 19.01
CA TYR A 560 -58.11 -5.74 19.28
C TYR A 560 -58.57 -5.15 17.96
N LEU A 561 -59.87 -5.24 17.67
CA LEU A 561 -60.49 -4.61 16.52
C LEU A 561 -61.58 -3.66 17.01
N SER A 562 -61.69 -2.53 16.34
CA SER A 562 -62.73 -1.54 16.58
C SER A 562 -63.30 -1.04 15.26
N THR A 563 -64.62 -1.01 15.16
CA THR A 563 -65.31 -0.40 14.03
C THR A 563 -66.57 0.27 14.57
N TYR A 564 -66.77 1.55 14.24
CA TYR A 564 -67.82 2.37 14.84
C TYR A 564 -67.86 2.25 16.39
N ASN A 565 -68.97 1.76 16.96
CA ASN A 565 -69.15 1.54 18.40
C ASN A 565 -68.88 0.09 18.84
N ILE A 566 -68.41 -0.77 17.95
CA ILE A 566 -68.12 -2.18 18.21
C ILE A 566 -66.63 -2.32 18.50
N LYS A 567 -66.30 -2.99 19.61
CA LYS A 567 -64.93 -3.33 19.98
C LYS A 567 -64.88 -4.81 20.33
N VAL A 568 -63.96 -5.54 19.72
CA VAL A 568 -63.76 -6.97 19.96
C VAL A 568 -62.29 -7.24 20.19
N SER A 569 -61.98 -8.26 20.98
CA SER A 569 -60.62 -8.73 21.19
C SER A 569 -60.59 -10.24 21.12
N ALA A 570 -59.57 -10.80 20.49
CA ALA A 570 -59.36 -12.22 20.39
C ALA A 570 -57.86 -12.53 20.34
N THR A 571 -57.49 -13.71 20.82
CA THR A 571 -56.15 -14.27 20.63
C THR A 571 -55.97 -14.84 19.22
N SER A 572 -54.73 -15.10 18.82
CA SER A 572 -54.41 -15.71 17.52
C SER A 572 -55.10 -17.08 17.31
N GLU A 573 -55.17 -17.93 18.34
CA GLU A 573 -55.87 -19.22 18.32
C GLU A 573 -57.40 -19.08 18.15
N GLU A 574 -58.00 -18.10 18.83
CA GLU A 574 -59.45 -17.84 18.74
C GLU A 574 -59.84 -17.30 17.35
N ILE A 575 -58.99 -16.47 16.75
CA ILE A 575 -59.18 -15.98 15.38
C ILE A 575 -59.07 -17.12 14.37
N ALA A 576 -58.05 -17.97 14.49
CA ALA A 576 -57.89 -19.14 13.62
C ALA A 576 -59.13 -20.06 13.69
N SER A 577 -59.60 -20.36 14.91
CA SER A 577 -60.79 -21.17 15.14
C SER A 577 -62.07 -20.53 14.57
N ALA A 578 -62.20 -19.21 14.68
CA ALA A 578 -63.34 -18.47 14.14
C ALA A 578 -63.33 -18.44 12.60
N VAL A 579 -62.16 -18.27 11.99
CA VAL A 579 -61.98 -18.31 10.53
C VAL A 579 -62.31 -19.70 9.98
N GLU A 580 -61.84 -20.77 10.61
CA GLU A 580 -62.22 -22.15 10.25
C GLU A 580 -63.75 -22.35 10.31
N ALA A 581 -64.41 -21.87 11.37
CA ALA A 581 -65.85 -21.98 11.52
C ALA A 581 -66.63 -21.18 10.45
N ILE A 582 -66.14 -19.99 10.07
CA ILE A 582 -66.74 -19.14 9.04
C ILE A 582 -66.56 -19.77 7.65
N LEU A 583 -65.36 -20.27 7.34
CA LEU A 583 -65.06 -20.94 6.07
C LEU A 583 -65.90 -22.21 5.90
N ALA A 584 -66.02 -23.02 6.96
CA ALA A 584 -66.92 -24.17 6.99
C ALA A 584 -68.40 -23.79 6.78
N ALA A 585 -68.84 -22.65 7.34
CA ALA A 585 -70.20 -22.16 7.15
C ALA A 585 -70.44 -21.53 5.76
N ALA A 586 -69.41 -20.96 5.14
CA ALA A 586 -69.44 -20.36 3.81
C ALA A 586 -69.23 -21.38 2.68
N ASN A 587 -68.96 -22.65 3.00
CA ASN A 587 -68.60 -23.70 2.05
C ASN A 587 -67.38 -23.30 1.18
N ALA A 588 -66.46 -22.54 1.79
CA ALA A 588 -65.23 -22.06 1.19
C ALA A 588 -64.05 -22.80 1.83
N GLU A 589 -63.13 -23.31 1.01
CA GLU A 589 -61.88 -23.88 1.52
C GLU A 589 -60.90 -22.75 1.85
N GLN A 590 -60.13 -22.94 2.92
CA GLN A 590 -59.06 -22.02 3.27
C GLN A 590 -58.02 -22.06 2.14
N PRO A 591 -57.50 -20.91 1.66
CA PRO A 591 -56.32 -20.94 0.80
C PRO A 591 -55.20 -21.63 1.59
N GLU A 592 -54.61 -22.70 1.05
CA GLU A 592 -53.42 -23.30 1.64
C GLU A 592 -52.29 -22.28 1.55
N ILE A 593 -52.01 -21.58 2.64
CA ILE A 593 -50.73 -20.92 2.84
C ILE A 593 -49.80 -22.00 3.39
N SER A 594 -49.29 -22.85 2.51
CA SER A 594 -48.32 -23.88 2.87
C SER A 594 -47.16 -23.24 3.63
N GLY A 595 -46.82 -23.78 4.79
CA GLY A 595 -45.82 -23.26 5.72
C GLY A 595 -44.51 -22.91 5.02
N ILE A 596 -44.32 -21.63 4.75
CA ILE A 596 -43.03 -21.09 4.34
C ILE A 596 -42.19 -21.06 5.61
N GLU A 597 -41.40 -22.11 5.83
CA GLU A 597 -40.32 -22.05 6.82
C GLU A 597 -39.26 -21.08 6.26
N ILE A 598 -39.39 -19.80 6.61
CA ILE A 598 -38.47 -18.73 6.20
C ILE A 598 -37.13 -18.95 6.92
N ASP A 599 -36.28 -19.83 6.36
CA ASP A 599 -34.88 -19.86 6.75
C ASP A 599 -34.17 -18.68 6.09
N ALA A 600 -34.06 -17.58 6.84
CA ALA A 600 -33.34 -16.39 6.42
C ALA A 600 -31.87 -16.68 6.01
N GLY A 601 -31.25 -17.80 6.42
CA GLY A 601 -29.94 -18.22 5.92
C GLY A 601 -29.99 -18.69 4.47
N LYS A 602 -30.98 -19.53 4.12
CA LYS A 602 -31.19 -20.01 2.74
C LYS A 602 -31.68 -18.91 1.81
N ILE A 603 -32.56 -18.03 2.27
CA ILE A 603 -33.01 -16.87 1.50
C ILE A 603 -31.84 -15.93 1.19
N VAL A 604 -30.92 -15.72 2.14
CA VAL A 604 -29.74 -14.88 1.87
C VAL A 604 -28.81 -15.53 0.86
N ALA A 605 -28.54 -16.83 0.97
CA ALA A 605 -27.71 -17.55 -0.02
C ALA A 605 -28.36 -17.53 -1.42
N ALA A 606 -29.68 -17.74 -1.48
CA ALA A 606 -30.44 -17.67 -2.73
C ALA A 606 -30.42 -16.26 -3.34
N ILE A 607 -30.62 -15.21 -2.53
CA ILE A 607 -30.54 -13.81 -3.01
C ILE A 607 -29.16 -13.47 -3.54
N ILE A 608 -28.07 -13.93 -2.89
CA ILE A 608 -26.70 -13.69 -3.37
C ILE A 608 -26.46 -14.38 -4.72
N GLY A 609 -27.05 -15.55 -4.94
CA GLY A 609 -26.96 -16.27 -6.22
C GLY A 609 -27.93 -15.81 -7.30
N LEU A 610 -28.81 -14.82 -7.04
CA LEU A 610 -29.75 -14.31 -8.04
C LEU A 610 -29.02 -13.51 -9.12
N ASN A 611 -29.47 -13.68 -10.36
CA ASN A 611 -29.09 -12.79 -11.45
C ASN A 611 -29.87 -11.47 -11.33
N PHE A 612 -29.31 -10.51 -10.59
CA PHE A 612 -29.94 -9.20 -10.37
C PHE A 612 -30.15 -8.40 -11.67
N ASP A 613 -29.42 -8.70 -12.74
CA ASP A 613 -29.62 -8.02 -14.01
C ASP A 613 -30.93 -8.41 -14.69
N GLU A 614 -31.37 -9.67 -14.49
CA GLU A 614 -32.66 -10.18 -14.98
C GLU A 614 -33.82 -9.77 -14.07
N VAL A 615 -33.58 -9.71 -12.75
CA VAL A 615 -34.63 -9.45 -11.77
C VAL A 615 -34.94 -7.95 -11.61
N ILE A 616 -33.94 -7.08 -11.72
CA ILE A 616 -34.12 -5.63 -11.59
C ILE A 616 -34.48 -5.06 -12.96
N GLU A 617 -35.71 -4.61 -13.15
CA GLU A 617 -36.17 -4.00 -14.40
C GLU A 617 -35.67 -2.55 -14.53
N GLU A 618 -35.78 -1.78 -13.44
CA GLU A 618 -35.34 -0.38 -13.39
C GLU A 618 -34.65 -0.09 -12.05
N LEU A 619 -33.52 0.61 -12.08
CA LEU A 619 -32.90 1.17 -10.87
C LEU A 619 -32.35 2.55 -11.21
N ARG A 620 -32.91 3.58 -10.60
CA ARG A 620 -32.56 4.98 -10.88
C ARG A 620 -32.30 5.74 -9.59
N LEU A 621 -31.24 6.55 -9.60
CA LEU A 621 -30.87 7.42 -8.48
C LEU A 621 -30.90 8.89 -8.90
N THR A 622 -31.44 9.75 -8.04
CA THR A 622 -31.40 11.21 -8.21
C THR A 622 -30.91 11.86 -6.92
N GLY A 623 -30.72 13.19 -6.91
CA GLY A 623 -30.46 13.93 -5.67
C GLY A 623 -31.64 13.92 -4.68
N GLU A 624 -32.82 13.44 -5.09
CA GLU A 624 -34.05 13.49 -4.30
C GLU A 624 -34.53 12.11 -3.83
N GLY A 625 -34.19 11.03 -4.55
CA GLY A 625 -34.65 9.69 -4.21
C GLY A 625 -34.03 8.55 -5.01
N LEU A 626 -34.30 7.32 -4.56
CA LEU A 626 -33.95 6.05 -5.20
C LEU A 626 -35.23 5.37 -5.70
N TYR A 627 -35.22 4.91 -6.95
CA TYR A 627 -36.35 4.29 -7.62
C TYR A 627 -35.93 2.90 -8.09
N LEU A 628 -36.75 1.90 -7.82
CA LEU A 628 -36.48 0.49 -8.09
C LEU A 628 -37.73 -0.14 -8.68
N THR A 629 -37.61 -0.87 -9.77
CA THR A 629 -38.66 -1.78 -10.28
C THR A 629 -38.08 -3.18 -10.40
N VAL A 630 -38.80 -4.17 -9.89
CA VAL A 630 -38.37 -5.58 -9.81
C VAL A 630 -39.43 -6.47 -10.41
N ASP A 631 -39.01 -7.43 -11.22
CA ASP A 631 -39.85 -8.56 -11.64
C ASP A 631 -40.05 -9.51 -10.45
N LEU A 632 -41.26 -9.52 -9.86
CA LEU A 632 -41.55 -10.41 -8.74
C LEU A 632 -41.58 -11.87 -9.16
N ASP A 633 -41.89 -12.17 -10.42
CA ASP A 633 -42.01 -13.53 -10.91
C ASP A 633 -40.63 -14.16 -11.09
N GLY A 634 -39.70 -13.43 -11.70
CA GLY A 634 -38.27 -13.77 -11.72
C GLY A 634 -37.66 -13.87 -10.32
N LEU A 635 -37.98 -12.92 -9.43
CA LEU A 635 -37.48 -12.92 -8.05
C LEU A 635 -37.95 -14.16 -7.26
N LEU A 636 -39.25 -14.45 -7.28
CA LEU A 636 -39.81 -15.54 -6.48
C LEU A 636 -39.51 -16.91 -7.07
N SER A 637 -39.48 -17.05 -8.39
CA SER A 637 -39.03 -18.28 -9.04
C SER A 637 -37.57 -18.59 -8.69
N GLY A 638 -36.70 -17.58 -8.67
CA GLY A 638 -35.29 -17.73 -8.24
C GLY A 638 -35.13 -18.04 -6.75
N LEU A 639 -36.06 -17.61 -5.89
CA LEU A 639 -36.00 -17.83 -4.44
C LEU A 639 -36.68 -19.11 -3.96
N LEU A 640 -37.77 -19.52 -4.61
CA LEU A 640 -38.67 -20.57 -4.15
C LEU A 640 -38.77 -21.74 -5.15
N GLY A 641 -38.29 -21.58 -6.39
CA GLY A 641 -38.32 -22.62 -7.42
C GLY A 641 -39.71 -22.91 -8.01
N SER A 642 -40.67 -21.99 -7.82
CA SER A 642 -42.05 -22.09 -8.30
C SER A 642 -42.41 -20.89 -9.18
N GLU A 643 -43.10 -21.12 -10.29
CA GLU A 643 -43.65 -20.05 -11.13
C GLU A 643 -44.77 -19.29 -10.40
N THR A 644 -44.75 -17.96 -10.50
CA THR A 644 -45.78 -17.05 -9.99
C THR A 644 -46.24 -16.09 -11.10
N GLU A 645 -47.39 -15.44 -10.90
CA GLU A 645 -47.92 -14.38 -11.80
C GLU A 645 -48.29 -13.13 -10.98
N LEU A 646 -47.29 -12.50 -10.36
CA LEU A 646 -47.42 -11.30 -9.52
C LEU A 646 -47.04 -10.01 -10.27
N GLY A 647 -46.30 -10.11 -11.38
CA GLY A 647 -45.86 -8.97 -12.18
C GLY A 647 -44.80 -8.10 -11.48
N SER A 648 -44.70 -6.83 -11.85
CA SER A 648 -43.64 -5.95 -11.32
C SER A 648 -44.00 -5.30 -9.98
N LEU A 649 -43.00 -5.14 -9.13
CA LEU A 649 -43.02 -4.31 -7.93
C LEU A 649 -42.21 -3.05 -8.18
N SER A 650 -42.79 -1.88 -7.95
CA SER A 650 -42.09 -0.60 -7.97
C SER A 650 -41.91 -0.09 -6.54
N ALA A 651 -40.71 0.36 -6.20
CA ALA A 651 -40.39 0.95 -4.91
C ALA A 651 -39.70 2.30 -5.14
N LYS A 652 -40.06 3.28 -4.32
CA LYS A 652 -39.47 4.61 -4.28
C LYS A 652 -39.01 4.90 -2.86
N TYR A 653 -37.81 5.46 -2.73
CA TYR A 653 -37.30 6.02 -1.49
C TYR A 653 -37.06 7.51 -1.67
N GLU A 654 -37.59 8.32 -0.77
CA GLU A 654 -37.40 9.77 -0.74
C GLU A 654 -36.48 10.17 0.41
N LEU A 655 -35.35 10.81 0.09
CA LEU A 655 -34.34 11.14 1.09
C LEU A 655 -34.83 12.23 2.07
N ALA A 656 -35.56 13.22 1.57
CA ALA A 656 -36.00 14.37 2.36
C ALA A 656 -37.03 14.00 3.44
N THR A 657 -37.88 13.01 3.16
CA THR A 657 -38.95 12.55 4.05
C THR A 657 -38.59 11.26 4.79
N ASN A 658 -37.52 10.59 4.36
CA ASN A 658 -37.11 9.26 4.83
C ASN A 658 -38.24 8.22 4.68
N THR A 659 -38.97 8.29 3.57
CA THR A 659 -40.15 7.47 3.28
C THR A 659 -39.86 6.47 2.18
N PHE A 660 -40.26 5.21 2.39
CA PHE A 660 -40.37 4.20 1.32
C PHE A 660 -41.82 4.12 0.88
N THR A 661 -42.03 4.08 -0.43
CA THR A 661 -43.32 3.80 -1.06
C THR A 661 -43.16 2.57 -1.93
N VAL A 662 -43.99 1.56 -1.74
CA VAL A 662 -43.96 0.32 -2.52
C VAL A 662 -45.30 0.12 -3.21
N GLN A 663 -45.27 -0.08 -4.52
CA GLN A 663 -46.43 -0.34 -5.36
C GLN A 663 -46.32 -1.72 -6.00
N ALA A 664 -47.35 -2.55 -5.84
CA ALA A 664 -47.46 -3.86 -6.49
C ALA A 664 -48.92 -4.26 -6.63
N MET A 665 -49.31 -4.85 -7.76
CA MET A 665 -50.67 -5.37 -8.00
C MET A 665 -51.83 -4.37 -7.68
N GLY A 666 -51.60 -3.07 -7.85
CA GLY A 666 -52.58 -2.02 -7.54
C GLY A 666 -52.69 -1.63 -6.05
N ALA A 667 -51.84 -2.19 -5.19
CA ALA A 667 -51.61 -1.71 -3.83
C ALA A 667 -50.42 -0.75 -3.79
N GLU A 668 -50.49 0.27 -2.93
CA GLU A 668 -49.44 1.21 -2.57
C GLU A 668 -49.29 1.20 -1.04
N VAL A 669 -48.05 1.08 -0.54
CA VAL A 669 -47.70 1.04 0.89
C VAL A 669 -46.65 2.07 1.22
#